data_AF-A0A341EQA5-F1
#
_entry.id   AF-A0A341EQA5-F1
#
_cell.length_a   1.000
_cell.length_b   1.000
_cell.length_c   1.000
_cell.angle_alpha   90.00
_cell.angle_beta   90.00
_cell.angle_gamma   90.00
#
_symmetry.space_group_name_H-M   'P 1'
#
loop_
_entity.id
_entity.type
_entity.pdbx_description
1 polymer ?
#
loop_
_entity_poly.entity_id
_entity_poly.type
_entity_poly.pdbx_seq_one_letter_code
_entity_poly.pdbx_strand_id
1 'polypeptide(L)'
;MKALRTAFSETQSVTAENALIEGIDASDGVSTRYRIELDDTFDGQIASGDSDWIAIDLEAGVDYLFSVWGTGGSAVGLSDTVLALRDATGRLLQEIDDLGSNLFSLIEYSATTTGTFYLDVRGFGFNSGQYTLAVTDTVLTPTQIATFETEFFWGYPTTLRFDAVAGDTLTYNISNLTVEGQRLAEWALDSWSDVTGLTFQRTTSSTAHLRFDDARDGAFAGPGSFFPSTGFINFSNINVGTNWIDSYGTTLDSYGFFTYLHEIGHALGLGHAGNYNGNATFGSSNHYLNDSYQTTVMSYFSQNQNTYVSADYALPITPMIADILAAEMLYGGGAQSNEGDTVWFQNSTVEGYLGAVLRNLYSGESISRTTFEGDTIAFTLFDTGGTDLVDLSNSTTALDIDLTPGASTGLFRGNGNIRIAEDTLLENLQVGAGDDHVTGNRVGNEIHGNGGNDSLFGGLGSDSLYGGEGNDTLDGGFTGDFLYGGAGNDSILGDTSTDELHGGIGQDTMRGGTGADSLYGGDGDDSLLGNTGVDYIEGGEGNDWISPGNGVDIVHGGGGNDTILGRTGWDSLYGDAGDDEIYGSEGEDHLEGGAGDDFLSGGSGWDTVHGGDGNDEVYGNLGRDSVTGGAGNDTLYGATGHDTLRGGDGDDLIYGAQGDDLIEGGAGNDTILGGTLADTFIFGSGDGEDLLINFRAVEDRVELHDGIYGTARTGAEVISAYGSVVNGNSVLTFDNDLSLTFEAVTDLSALEDALLIIL
;
A
#
# COMPACT_ATOMS: atom_id res chain seq x y z
N MET A 1 26.53 -16.55 12.07
CA MET A 1 27.31 -15.57 12.87
C MET A 1 28.80 -15.38 12.49
N LYS A 2 29.24 -15.78 11.28
CA LYS A 2 30.37 -15.13 10.55
C LYS A 2 30.30 -15.33 9.02
N ALA A 3 29.10 -15.66 8.53
CA ALA A 3 28.72 -15.79 7.12
C ALA A 3 27.31 -15.17 6.93
N LEU A 4 27.08 -14.06 7.64
CA LEU A 4 25.87 -13.24 7.69
C LEU A 4 26.31 -11.77 7.89
N ARG A 5 27.40 -11.42 7.20
CA ARG A 5 28.02 -10.09 7.10
C ARG A 5 28.34 -9.75 5.63
N THR A 6 27.65 -10.42 4.70
CA THR A 6 27.88 -10.31 3.25
C THR A 6 26.57 -10.37 2.46
N ALA A 7 25.46 -10.02 3.12
CA ALA A 7 24.13 -9.93 2.51
C ALA A 7 23.36 -8.66 2.96
N PHE A 8 24.06 -7.70 3.58
CA PHE A 8 23.54 -6.41 4.03
C PHE A 8 24.66 -5.37 3.96
N SER A 9 25.32 -5.29 2.81
CA SER A 9 26.19 -4.15 2.46
C SER A 9 25.64 -3.37 1.26
N GLU A 10 24.36 -3.52 0.96
CA GLU A 10 23.60 -2.53 0.20
C GLU A 10 22.92 -1.60 1.22
N THR A 11 23.75 -0.95 2.03
CA THR A 11 23.53 0.48 2.24
C THR A 11 23.64 1.09 0.86
N GLN A 12 22.54 1.66 0.35
CA GLN A 12 22.61 2.65 -0.71
C GLN A 12 23.58 3.74 -0.23
N SER A 13 24.85 3.59 -0.60
CA SER A 13 25.56 4.75 -1.09
C SER A 13 24.72 5.25 -2.25
N VAL A 14 24.31 6.51 -2.22
CA VAL A 14 23.81 7.20 -3.40
C VAL A 14 24.89 7.09 -4.48
N THR A 15 24.78 6.06 -5.30
CA THR A 15 25.56 5.87 -6.51
C THR A 15 24.56 5.97 -7.62
N ALA A 16 24.79 6.93 -8.51
CA ALA A 16 24.23 7.00 -9.85
C ALA A 16 23.74 5.62 -10.33
N GLU A 17 22.48 5.53 -10.72
CA GLU A 17 22.05 4.40 -11.53
C GLU A 17 22.99 4.39 -12.76
N ASN A 18 23.91 3.42 -12.75
CA ASN A 18 25.06 3.24 -13.65
C ASN A 18 26.05 4.41 -13.82
N ALA A 19 27.00 4.56 -12.87
CA ALA A 19 28.27 5.24 -13.19
C ALA A 19 29.07 4.45 -14.25
N LEU A 20 29.09 4.96 -15.48
CA LEU A 20 29.88 4.40 -16.59
C LEU A 20 31.32 4.90 -16.52
N ILE A 21 32.28 4.00 -16.27
CA ILE A 21 33.70 4.36 -16.18
C ILE A 21 34.41 4.08 -17.51
N GLU A 22 35.07 5.09 -18.05
CA GLU A 22 35.96 4.95 -19.18
C GLU A 22 37.20 4.12 -18.79
N GLY A 23 37.35 2.93 -19.37
CA GLY A 23 38.49 2.06 -19.05
C GLY A 23 39.81 2.53 -19.69
N ILE A 24 39.77 2.99 -20.94
CA ILE A 24 40.90 3.49 -21.73
C ILE A 24 40.37 4.68 -22.55
N ASP A 25 41.03 5.83 -22.41
CA ASP A 25 40.84 7.08 -23.17
C ASP A 25 40.59 6.80 -24.67
N ALA A 26 39.48 7.31 -25.20
CA ALA A 26 39.21 7.28 -26.62
C ALA A 26 40.26 8.13 -27.37
N SER A 27 40.35 7.98 -28.69
CA SER A 27 41.27 8.81 -29.48
C SER A 27 40.51 10.02 -30.01
N ASP A 28 41.12 11.21 -30.01
CA ASP A 28 40.55 12.46 -30.54
C ASP A 28 39.57 12.28 -31.71
N GLY A 29 38.31 12.65 -31.46
CA GLY A 29 37.23 12.61 -32.44
C GLY A 29 36.65 11.22 -32.73
N VAL A 30 36.88 10.24 -31.85
CA VAL A 30 36.29 8.89 -31.92
C VAL A 30 35.27 8.70 -30.79
N SER A 31 34.09 8.19 -31.14
CA SER A 31 33.09 7.79 -30.14
C SER A 31 33.66 6.79 -29.16
N THR A 32 33.44 7.01 -27.87
CA THR A 32 33.62 5.99 -26.86
C THR A 32 32.72 4.80 -27.21
N ARG A 33 33.02 3.62 -26.66
CA ARG A 33 32.17 2.43 -26.83
C ARG A 33 30.88 2.49 -26.00
N TYR A 34 30.74 3.52 -25.18
CA TYR A 34 29.69 3.65 -24.18
C TYR A 34 28.56 4.51 -24.73
N ARG A 35 27.36 4.15 -24.32
CA ARG A 35 26.15 4.91 -24.54
C ARG A 35 25.66 5.34 -23.18
N ILE A 36 25.41 6.63 -23.01
CA ILE A 36 24.82 7.20 -21.81
C ILE A 36 23.31 7.30 -22.02
N GLU A 37 22.53 6.95 -21.00
CA GLU A 37 21.08 7.04 -20.96
C GLU A 37 20.63 8.23 -20.07
N LEU A 38 19.32 8.45 -19.97
CA LEU A 38 18.77 9.45 -19.05
C LEU A 38 19.09 9.04 -17.61
N ASP A 39 19.49 9.99 -16.78
CA ASP A 39 19.90 9.85 -15.36
C ASP A 39 21.21 9.07 -15.11
N ASP A 40 21.88 8.62 -16.17
CA ASP A 40 23.23 8.06 -16.07
C ASP A 40 24.30 9.15 -15.81
N THR A 41 25.42 8.72 -15.23
CA THR A 41 26.67 9.49 -15.20
C THR A 41 27.81 8.74 -15.92
N PHE A 42 28.72 9.47 -16.53
CA PHE A 42 29.89 8.95 -17.23
C PHE A 42 31.17 9.62 -16.73
N ASP A 43 32.06 8.83 -16.13
CA ASP A 43 33.37 9.27 -15.68
C ASP A 43 34.42 8.98 -16.75
N GLY A 44 35.01 10.04 -17.30
CA GLY A 44 36.02 9.97 -18.37
C GLY A 44 37.34 10.64 -18.00
N GLN A 45 38.33 10.52 -18.88
CA GLN A 45 39.63 11.19 -18.73
C GLN A 45 40.11 11.81 -20.04
N ILE A 46 40.12 13.15 -20.12
CA ILE A 46 40.61 13.88 -21.29
C ILE A 46 42.13 14.08 -21.25
N ALA A 47 42.82 13.65 -22.31
CA ALA A 47 44.21 14.03 -22.58
C ALA A 47 44.31 15.44 -23.20
N SER A 48 45.52 16.04 -23.15
CA SER A 48 45.73 17.41 -23.69
C SER A 48 45.45 17.45 -25.20
N GLY A 49 44.41 18.19 -25.59
CA GLY A 49 43.98 18.34 -27.00
C GLY A 49 43.12 17.18 -27.51
N ASP A 50 42.53 16.41 -26.60
CA ASP A 50 41.62 15.30 -26.89
C ASP A 50 40.13 15.72 -26.79
N SER A 51 39.25 14.88 -27.32
CA SER A 51 37.79 15.03 -27.30
C SER A 51 37.13 13.65 -27.34
N ASP A 52 36.31 13.38 -26.32
CA ASP A 52 35.53 12.15 -26.19
C ASP A 52 34.12 12.37 -26.67
N TRP A 53 33.62 11.46 -27.51
CA TRP A 53 32.22 11.50 -27.97
C TRP A 53 31.44 10.37 -27.32
N ILE A 54 30.46 10.69 -26.49
CA ILE A 54 29.60 9.73 -25.81
C ILE A 54 28.26 9.69 -26.54
N ALA A 55 27.81 8.50 -26.96
CA ALA A 55 26.55 8.36 -27.67
C ALA A 55 25.37 8.43 -26.71
N ILE A 56 24.27 9.05 -27.13
CA ILE A 56 22.99 9.05 -26.41
C ILE A 56 21.84 8.95 -27.40
N ASP A 57 20.77 8.22 -27.06
CA ASP A 57 19.53 8.24 -27.84
C ASP A 57 18.56 9.23 -27.20
N LEU A 58 18.12 10.22 -27.97
CA LEU A 58 17.15 11.23 -27.52
C LEU A 58 15.79 10.96 -28.15
N GLU A 59 14.73 11.30 -27.44
CA GLU A 59 13.34 11.20 -27.89
C GLU A 59 12.77 12.57 -28.28
N ALA A 60 12.09 12.64 -29.44
CA ALA A 60 11.49 13.89 -29.89
C ALA A 60 10.43 14.42 -28.91
N GLY A 61 10.57 15.69 -28.50
CA GLY A 61 9.67 16.36 -27.57
C GLY A 61 10.08 16.30 -26.11
N VAL A 62 11.17 15.60 -25.79
CA VAL A 62 11.76 15.57 -24.44
C VAL A 62 12.85 16.65 -24.33
N ASP A 63 12.86 17.34 -23.20
CA ASP A 63 13.86 18.34 -22.83
C ASP A 63 14.93 17.69 -21.96
N TYR A 64 16.17 17.73 -22.42
CA TYR A 64 17.33 17.15 -21.74
C TYR A 64 18.27 18.23 -21.21
N LEU A 65 18.89 17.92 -20.08
CA LEU A 65 19.99 18.68 -19.51
C LEU A 65 21.25 17.82 -19.54
N PHE A 66 22.29 18.30 -20.22
CA PHE A 66 23.60 17.65 -20.24
C PHE A 66 24.57 18.51 -19.45
N SER A 67 25.31 17.94 -18.51
CA SER A 67 26.27 18.68 -17.68
C SER A 67 27.61 17.97 -17.60
N VAL A 68 28.71 18.72 -17.63
CA VAL A 68 30.08 18.21 -17.50
C VAL A 68 30.88 19.05 -16.53
N TRP A 69 31.65 18.38 -15.67
CA TRP A 69 32.57 19.01 -14.73
C TRP A 69 33.83 18.14 -14.53
N GLY A 70 34.89 18.72 -13.97
CA GLY A 70 36.11 17.98 -13.61
C GLY A 70 35.97 17.20 -12.30
N THR A 71 36.32 15.92 -12.28
CA THR A 71 36.27 15.07 -11.08
C THR A 71 37.39 15.39 -10.08
N GLY A 72 37.03 15.61 -8.80
CA GLY A 72 37.97 16.03 -7.75
C GLY A 72 38.65 17.39 -8.02
N GLY A 73 38.07 18.17 -8.96
CA GLY A 73 38.55 19.34 -9.71
C GLY A 73 40.05 19.59 -9.89
N SER A 74 40.41 20.87 -10.07
CA SER A 74 41.56 21.37 -10.86
C SER A 74 42.99 20.90 -10.51
N ALA A 75 43.19 20.08 -9.49
CA ALA A 75 44.47 19.42 -9.23
C ALA A 75 44.64 18.08 -9.99
N VAL A 76 43.52 17.42 -10.35
CA VAL A 76 43.48 16.12 -11.05
C VAL A 76 42.34 16.05 -12.09
N GLY A 77 41.23 16.73 -11.84
CA GLY A 77 40.08 16.88 -12.73
C GLY A 77 40.25 17.95 -13.80
N LEU A 78 39.46 17.82 -14.86
CA LEU A 78 39.43 18.71 -16.02
C LEU A 78 39.04 20.12 -15.58
N SER A 79 39.96 21.07 -15.70
CA SER A 79 39.86 22.39 -15.06
C SER A 79 39.10 23.45 -15.86
N ASP A 80 38.64 23.13 -17.07
CA ASP A 80 37.91 24.06 -17.96
C ASP A 80 37.24 23.19 -19.02
N THR A 81 36.03 22.73 -18.71
CA THR A 81 35.34 21.75 -19.55
C THR A 81 34.69 22.44 -20.74
N VAL A 82 34.56 21.72 -21.84
CA VAL A 82 33.77 22.13 -23.00
C VAL A 82 32.84 20.98 -23.32
N LEU A 83 31.55 21.30 -23.47
CA LEU A 83 30.52 20.33 -23.86
C LEU A 83 29.89 20.76 -25.18
N ALA A 84 29.81 19.83 -26.12
CA ALA A 84 29.17 20.01 -27.40
C ALA A 84 28.14 18.90 -27.66
N LEU A 85 26.96 19.27 -28.15
CA LEU A 85 25.95 18.32 -28.63
C LEU A 85 26.01 18.23 -30.15
N ARG A 86 26.02 17.01 -30.67
CA ARG A 86 26.11 16.71 -32.11
C ARG A 86 24.99 15.76 -32.54
N ASP A 87 24.51 15.93 -33.77
CA ASP A 87 23.54 15.00 -34.38
C ASP A 87 24.18 13.68 -34.84
N ALA A 88 23.37 12.74 -35.32
CA ALA A 88 23.79 11.45 -35.85
C ALA A 88 24.82 11.53 -37.00
N THR A 89 24.95 12.69 -37.67
CA THR A 89 25.93 12.91 -38.74
C THR A 89 27.24 13.54 -38.24
N GLY A 90 27.36 13.78 -36.94
CA GLY A 90 28.47 14.47 -36.29
C GLY A 90 28.42 16.00 -36.42
N ARG A 91 27.33 16.56 -36.96
CA ARG A 91 27.15 18.00 -37.09
C ARG A 91 26.88 18.59 -35.71
N LEU A 92 27.62 19.65 -35.38
CA LEU A 92 27.42 20.43 -34.16
C LEU A 92 26.04 21.08 -34.15
N LEU A 93 25.30 20.84 -33.06
CA LEU A 93 24.02 21.46 -32.77
C LEU A 93 24.19 22.60 -31.79
N GLN A 94 24.94 22.36 -30.70
CA GLN A 94 25.18 23.31 -29.63
C GLN A 94 26.54 23.05 -28.99
N GLU A 95 27.18 24.09 -28.46
CA GLU A 95 28.47 24.00 -27.77
C GLU A 95 28.52 25.08 -26.69
N ILE A 96 28.99 24.70 -25.51
CA ILE A 96 29.18 25.58 -24.37
C ILE A 96 30.57 25.29 -23.78
N ASP A 97 31.37 26.35 -23.68
CA ASP A 97 32.78 26.36 -23.27
C ASP A 97 32.93 26.69 -21.77
N ASP A 98 31.91 27.30 -21.16
CA ASP A 98 31.77 27.52 -19.71
C ASP A 98 30.47 28.31 -19.41
N LEU A 99 29.97 28.20 -18.17
CA LEU A 99 29.03 29.17 -17.59
C LEU A 99 29.76 30.05 -16.57
N GLY A 100 30.29 31.20 -17.03
CA GLY A 100 30.88 32.21 -16.15
C GLY A 100 32.24 31.80 -15.58
N SER A 101 32.54 32.13 -14.33
CA SER A 101 33.86 31.88 -13.71
C SER A 101 34.10 30.44 -13.25
N ASN A 102 33.16 29.52 -13.48
CA ASN A 102 33.02 28.29 -12.69
C ASN A 102 33.49 27.00 -13.40
N LEU A 103 34.12 27.10 -14.58
CA LEU A 103 34.91 26.03 -15.21
C LEU A 103 34.14 24.73 -15.58
N PHE A 104 32.80 24.74 -15.57
CA PHE A 104 31.93 23.63 -15.97
C PHE A 104 31.03 24.01 -17.17
N SER A 105 30.54 23.01 -17.92
CA SER A 105 29.69 23.20 -19.11
C SER A 105 28.33 22.53 -18.95
N LEU A 106 27.30 23.15 -19.50
CA LEU A 106 25.93 22.64 -19.44
C LEU A 106 25.19 22.97 -20.73
N ILE A 107 24.44 22.02 -21.29
CA ILE A 107 23.59 22.18 -22.47
C ILE A 107 22.16 21.76 -22.12
N GLU A 108 21.21 22.68 -22.24
CA GLU A 108 19.79 22.37 -22.35
C GLU A 108 19.42 22.13 -23.82
N TYR A 109 18.72 21.03 -24.10
CA TYR A 109 18.33 20.69 -25.47
C TYR A 109 16.96 20.00 -25.53
N SER A 110 16.02 20.65 -26.22
CA SER A 110 14.77 20.06 -26.67
C SER A 110 15.00 19.20 -27.92
N ALA A 111 14.90 17.88 -27.77
CA ALA A 111 15.08 16.99 -28.91
C ALA A 111 13.95 17.16 -29.93
N THR A 112 14.30 17.52 -31.16
CA THR A 112 13.30 17.72 -32.25
C THR A 112 13.05 16.47 -33.08
N THR A 113 13.91 15.46 -32.94
CA THR A 113 13.83 14.18 -33.64
C THR A 113 14.33 13.06 -32.74
N THR A 114 13.65 11.91 -32.76
CA THR A 114 14.11 10.71 -32.07
C THR A 114 15.30 10.10 -32.81
N GLY A 115 16.38 9.77 -32.11
CA GLY A 115 17.55 9.11 -32.69
C GLY A 115 18.83 9.30 -31.88
N THR A 116 19.95 8.86 -32.44
CA THR A 116 21.27 8.94 -31.78
C THR A 116 21.90 10.32 -31.96
N PHE A 117 22.40 10.87 -30.86
CA PHE A 117 23.19 12.08 -30.74
C PHE A 117 24.52 11.75 -30.06
N TYR A 118 25.45 12.70 -30.06
CA TYR A 118 26.75 12.55 -29.41
C TYR A 118 27.07 13.77 -28.55
N LEU A 119 27.50 13.51 -27.33
CA LEU A 119 28.02 14.48 -26.37
C LEU A 119 29.54 14.48 -26.49
N ASP A 120 30.09 15.57 -27.01
CA ASP A 120 31.51 15.82 -27.21
C ASP A 120 32.05 16.58 -25.99
N VAL A 121 32.87 15.90 -25.20
CA VAL A 121 33.51 16.43 -23.99
C VAL A 121 34.99 16.66 -24.26
N ARG A 122 35.50 17.84 -23.91
CA ARG A 122 36.93 18.18 -24.02
C ARG A 122 37.35 19.25 -23.04
N GLY A 123 38.65 19.50 -22.94
CA GLY A 123 39.21 20.63 -22.17
C GLY A 123 39.42 21.87 -23.03
N PHE A 124 39.17 23.06 -22.50
CA PHE A 124 39.53 24.30 -23.20
C PHE A 124 41.05 24.39 -23.41
N GLY A 125 41.45 24.71 -24.63
CA GLY A 125 42.86 24.83 -25.00
C GLY A 125 43.62 23.50 -24.94
N PHE A 126 44.48 23.33 -23.93
CA PHE A 126 45.31 22.13 -23.71
C PHE A 126 45.08 21.52 -22.33
N ASN A 127 43.95 21.84 -21.70
CA ASN A 127 43.60 21.28 -20.40
C ASN A 127 43.33 19.78 -20.54
N SER A 128 43.70 19.04 -19.49
CA SER A 128 43.58 17.59 -19.40
C SER A 128 43.23 17.21 -17.97
N GLY A 129 42.47 16.15 -17.77
CA GLY A 129 42.05 15.71 -16.45
C GLY A 129 40.83 14.81 -16.52
N GLN A 130 40.44 14.28 -15.36
CA GLN A 130 39.23 13.47 -15.25
C GLN A 130 37.97 14.35 -15.26
N TYR A 131 36.88 13.87 -15.84
CA TYR A 131 35.59 14.56 -15.85
C TYR A 131 34.46 13.61 -15.52
N THR A 132 33.32 14.15 -15.11
CA THR A 132 32.03 13.45 -15.12
C THR A 132 31.10 14.18 -16.07
N LEU A 133 30.38 13.42 -16.89
CA LEU A 133 29.26 13.83 -17.72
C LEU A 133 27.99 13.27 -17.10
N ALA A 134 26.95 14.09 -16.92
CA ALA A 134 25.63 13.62 -16.52
C ALA A 134 24.59 14.02 -17.56
N VAL A 135 23.59 13.17 -17.73
CA VAL A 135 22.39 13.48 -18.52
C VAL A 135 21.19 13.35 -17.60
N THR A 136 20.39 14.41 -17.54
CA THR A 136 19.15 14.40 -16.77
C THR A 136 18.02 14.94 -17.65
N ASP A 137 16.80 14.81 -17.17
CA ASP A 137 15.73 15.63 -17.70
C ASP A 137 15.93 17.09 -17.22
N THR A 138 15.02 17.97 -17.62
CA THR A 138 15.03 19.34 -17.11
C THR A 138 14.35 19.46 -15.74
N VAL A 139 13.92 18.37 -15.10
CA VAL A 139 13.24 18.30 -13.79
C VAL A 139 14.09 17.43 -12.84
N LEU A 140 15.07 18.05 -12.19
CA LEU A 140 16.03 17.29 -11.38
C LEU A 140 15.40 16.59 -10.17
N THR A 141 15.88 15.39 -9.85
CA THR A 141 15.55 14.72 -8.58
C THR A 141 16.14 15.51 -7.39
N PRO A 142 15.60 15.36 -6.17
CA PRO A 142 16.17 16.00 -4.97
C PRO A 142 17.68 15.75 -4.80
N THR A 143 18.13 14.53 -5.08
CA THR A 143 19.55 14.14 -5.04
C THR A 143 20.40 14.87 -6.09
N GLN A 144 19.89 15.03 -7.32
CA GLN A 144 20.58 15.79 -8.37
C GLN A 144 20.68 17.27 -7.99
N ILE A 145 19.65 17.85 -7.37
CA ILE A 145 19.66 19.22 -6.84
C ILE A 145 20.70 19.35 -5.72
N ALA A 146 20.71 18.44 -4.75
CA ALA A 146 21.67 18.42 -3.64
C ALA A 146 23.13 18.35 -4.14
N THR A 147 23.36 17.54 -5.18
CA THR A 147 24.67 17.46 -5.85
C THR A 147 25.03 18.79 -6.51
N PHE A 148 24.08 19.45 -7.16
CA PHE A 148 24.33 20.75 -7.77
C PHE A 148 24.74 21.82 -6.77
N GLU A 149 24.05 21.89 -5.64
CA GLU A 149 24.31 22.86 -4.58
C GLU A 149 25.67 22.64 -3.91
N THR A 150 26.07 21.38 -3.73
CA THR A 150 27.29 21.04 -2.99
C THR A 150 28.53 21.00 -3.87
N GLU A 151 28.41 20.53 -5.11
CA GLU A 151 29.54 20.28 -6.01
C GLU A 151 29.69 21.31 -7.14
N PHE A 152 28.59 21.79 -7.74
CA PHE A 152 28.66 22.60 -8.97
C PHE A 152 28.69 24.09 -8.72
N PHE A 153 27.83 24.61 -7.84
CA PHE A 153 27.64 26.05 -7.71
C PHE A 153 28.94 26.81 -7.40
N TRP A 154 29.75 26.31 -6.47
CA TRP A 154 30.94 27.02 -6.02
C TRP A 154 32.09 27.04 -7.04
N GLY A 155 32.04 26.16 -8.06
CA GLY A 155 33.10 26.05 -9.05
C GLY A 155 34.46 25.63 -8.46
N TYR A 156 34.47 24.97 -7.29
CA TYR A 156 35.68 24.47 -6.65
C TYR A 156 35.85 22.96 -6.85
N PRO A 157 37.10 22.47 -6.83
CA PRO A 157 37.39 21.03 -6.94
C PRO A 157 36.81 20.13 -5.86
N THR A 158 36.58 20.72 -4.69
CA THR A 158 36.22 20.04 -3.46
C THR A 158 35.02 20.77 -2.89
N THR A 159 34.04 20.00 -2.42
CA THR A 159 32.88 20.54 -1.74
C THR A 159 33.31 21.39 -0.55
N LEU A 160 32.71 22.57 -0.44
CA LEU A 160 32.97 23.45 0.69
C LEU A 160 32.16 22.96 1.89
N ARG A 161 32.83 22.77 3.03
CA ARG A 161 32.20 22.34 4.28
C ARG A 161 33.10 22.61 5.47
N PHE A 162 32.56 22.61 6.67
CA PHE A 162 33.41 22.52 7.86
C PHE A 162 34.05 21.12 7.96
N ASP A 163 35.24 21.03 8.57
CA ASP A 163 35.86 19.75 8.95
C ASP A 163 35.14 19.22 10.21
N ALA A 164 33.92 18.73 10.01
CA ALA A 164 33.01 18.24 11.01
C ALA A 164 32.13 17.14 10.42
N VAL A 165 31.63 16.26 11.27
CA VAL A 165 30.62 15.24 10.92
C VAL A 165 29.50 15.24 11.95
N ALA A 166 28.39 14.55 11.67
CA ALA A 166 27.30 14.38 12.63
C ALA A 166 27.82 13.99 14.03
N GLY A 167 27.31 14.67 15.06
CA GLY A 167 27.76 14.58 16.46
C GLY A 167 28.86 15.57 16.86
N ASP A 168 29.53 16.23 15.90
CA ASP A 168 30.50 17.29 16.20
C ASP A 168 29.82 18.62 16.57
N THR A 169 30.60 19.55 17.11
CA THR A 169 30.12 20.87 17.55
C THR A 169 30.74 22.00 16.73
N LEU A 170 29.90 22.85 16.15
CA LEU A 170 30.31 24.14 15.58
C LEU A 170 29.92 25.30 16.49
N THR A 171 30.79 26.32 16.59
CA THR A 171 30.52 27.50 17.41
C THR A 171 30.00 28.66 16.58
N TYR A 172 29.01 29.40 17.10
CA TYR A 172 28.46 30.58 16.45
C TYR A 172 28.47 31.81 17.35
N ASN A 173 28.62 32.99 16.77
CA ASN A 173 28.55 34.27 17.48
C ASN A 173 27.51 35.20 16.84
N ILE A 174 26.45 35.48 17.60
CA ILE A 174 25.32 36.35 17.22
C ILE A 174 25.25 37.64 18.06
N SER A 175 26.33 37.97 18.79
CA SER A 175 26.33 39.10 19.74
C SER A 175 26.12 40.46 19.07
N ASN A 176 26.29 40.54 17.75
CA ASN A 176 26.12 41.77 16.97
C ASN A 176 24.71 41.92 16.39
N LEU A 177 23.84 40.92 16.48
CA LEU A 177 22.47 40.99 15.96
C LEU A 177 21.52 41.66 16.96
N THR A 178 20.43 42.26 16.47
CA THR A 178 19.24 42.61 17.28
C THR A 178 18.67 41.39 18.02
N VAL A 179 17.80 41.62 19.02
CA VAL A 179 17.17 40.51 19.78
C VAL A 179 16.33 39.64 18.85
N GLU A 180 15.61 40.28 17.93
CA GLU A 180 14.79 39.62 16.92
C GLU A 180 15.66 38.82 15.95
N GLY A 181 16.78 39.39 15.46
CA GLY A 181 17.72 38.69 14.59
C GLY A 181 18.41 37.51 15.29
N GLN A 182 18.77 37.64 16.58
CA GLN A 182 19.31 36.53 17.37
C GLN A 182 18.34 35.35 17.42
N ARG A 183 17.05 35.63 17.63
CA ARG A 183 16.01 34.60 17.70
C ARG A 183 15.82 33.89 16.36
N LEU A 184 15.75 34.64 15.25
CA LEU A 184 15.62 34.05 13.91
C LEU A 184 16.84 33.18 13.56
N ALA A 185 18.05 33.67 13.85
CA ALA A 185 19.28 32.92 13.62
C ALA A 185 19.35 31.64 14.47
N GLU A 186 18.91 31.68 15.73
CA GLU A 186 18.89 30.51 16.61
C GLU A 186 17.88 29.46 16.12
N TRP A 187 16.67 29.85 15.70
CA TRP A 187 15.70 28.91 15.10
C TRP A 187 16.21 28.28 13.80
N ALA A 188 16.88 29.05 12.94
CA ALA A 188 17.43 28.52 11.70
C ALA A 188 18.65 27.60 11.96
N LEU A 189 19.45 27.87 13.00
CA LEU A 189 20.51 26.95 13.40
C LEU A 189 19.94 25.64 13.99
N ASP A 190 18.83 25.71 14.71
CA ASP A 190 18.10 24.55 15.24
C ASP A 190 17.68 23.61 14.09
N SER A 191 17.07 24.16 13.04
CA SER A 191 16.63 23.37 11.88
C SER A 191 17.78 22.75 11.09
N TRP A 192 18.91 23.46 10.95
CA TRP A 192 20.11 22.90 10.36
C TRP A 192 20.76 21.85 11.25
N SER A 193 20.64 21.92 12.59
CA SER A 193 21.16 20.86 13.47
C SER A 193 20.41 19.55 13.28
N ASP A 194 19.10 19.60 13.05
CA ASP A 194 18.27 18.41 12.85
C ASP A 194 18.77 17.60 11.65
N VAL A 195 19.09 18.26 10.54
CA VAL A 195 19.43 17.58 9.27
C VAL A 195 20.93 17.33 9.08
N THR A 196 21.79 18.11 9.74
CA THR A 196 23.26 17.90 9.68
C THR A 196 23.79 16.97 10.77
N GLY A 197 23.03 16.79 11.86
CA GLY A 197 23.49 16.15 13.08
C GLY A 197 24.56 16.96 13.85
N LEU A 198 24.86 18.19 13.44
CA LEU A 198 25.84 19.04 14.11
C LEU A 198 25.22 19.75 15.32
N THR A 199 25.97 19.85 16.41
CA THR A 199 25.57 20.72 17.53
C THR A 199 26.06 22.14 17.29
N PHE A 200 25.15 23.11 17.24
CA PHE A 200 25.50 24.53 17.20
C PHE A 200 25.59 25.14 18.61
N GLN A 201 26.79 25.58 18.99
CA GLN A 201 27.04 26.14 20.32
C GLN A 201 27.33 27.64 20.28
N ARG A 202 26.49 28.42 20.99
CA ARG A 202 26.68 29.87 21.12
C ARG A 202 27.99 30.22 21.82
N THR A 203 28.71 31.21 21.30
CA THR A 203 29.91 31.79 21.90
C THR A 203 29.96 33.31 21.69
N THR A 204 30.72 34.01 22.53
CA THR A 204 31.06 35.43 22.32
C THR A 204 32.42 35.62 21.64
N SER A 205 33.10 34.53 21.26
CA SER A 205 34.42 34.59 20.63
C SER A 205 34.33 35.20 19.22
N SER A 206 35.29 36.08 18.90
CA SER A 206 35.46 36.59 17.53
C SER A 206 36.03 35.55 16.56
N THR A 207 36.45 34.39 17.06
CA THR A 207 36.98 33.27 16.27
C THR A 207 35.96 32.14 16.09
N ALA A 208 34.67 32.40 16.32
CA ALA A 208 33.61 31.42 16.05
C ALA A 208 33.65 30.92 14.60
N HIS A 209 33.15 29.70 14.37
CA HIS A 209 33.03 29.12 13.04
C HIS A 209 31.99 29.90 12.22
N LEU A 210 30.84 30.21 12.81
CA LEU A 210 29.79 31.04 12.20
C LEU A 210 29.75 32.42 12.87
N ARG A 211 29.82 33.48 12.08
CA ARG A 211 29.91 34.87 12.58
C ARG A 211 28.80 35.70 11.97
N PHE A 212 27.86 36.12 12.81
CA PHE A 212 26.70 36.88 12.39
C PHE A 212 26.88 38.38 12.64
N ASP A 213 26.40 39.19 11.70
CA ASP A 213 26.38 40.65 11.75
C ASP A 213 25.09 41.16 11.07
N ASP A 214 24.65 42.36 11.43
CA ASP A 214 23.49 43.05 10.84
C ASP A 214 23.81 44.49 10.40
N ALA A 215 25.09 44.88 10.45
CA ALA A 215 25.53 46.25 10.20
C ALA A 215 25.51 46.66 8.72
N ARG A 216 25.42 45.71 7.78
CA ARG A 216 25.38 46.00 6.33
C ARG A 216 24.00 45.75 5.74
N ASP A 217 23.61 46.61 4.81
CA ASP A 217 22.38 46.45 4.05
C ASP A 217 22.40 45.16 3.21
N GLY A 218 21.25 44.49 3.14
CA GLY A 218 21.06 43.24 2.41
C GLY A 218 21.30 41.98 3.24
N ALA A 219 21.17 40.84 2.58
CA ALA A 219 21.48 39.51 3.10
C ALA A 219 22.53 38.84 2.21
N PHE A 220 23.54 38.24 2.85
CA PHE A 220 24.56 37.44 2.18
C PHE A 220 25.41 36.68 3.19
N ALA A 221 25.86 35.50 2.79
CA ALA A 221 26.76 34.66 3.56
C ALA A 221 27.77 33.94 2.68
N GLY A 222 28.73 33.31 3.34
CA GLY A 222 29.69 32.43 2.71
C GLY A 222 30.99 32.28 3.50
N PRO A 223 31.91 31.44 3.00
CA PRO A 223 33.19 31.18 3.64
C PRO A 223 34.04 32.45 3.67
N GLY A 224 34.29 32.97 4.87
CA GLY A 224 35.23 34.07 5.07
C GLY A 224 36.68 33.63 4.94
N SER A 225 36.95 32.34 5.15
CA SER A 225 38.23 31.67 4.92
C SER A 225 38.01 30.17 4.79
N PHE A 226 38.66 29.54 3.81
CA PHE A 226 38.67 28.08 3.63
C PHE A 226 40.02 27.61 3.07
N PHE A 227 40.24 26.29 3.08
CA PHE A 227 41.42 25.65 2.50
C PHE A 227 41.09 25.09 1.11
N PRO A 228 41.57 25.71 0.01
CA PRO A 228 41.16 25.33 -1.35
C PRO A 228 41.50 23.89 -1.75
N SER A 229 42.49 23.27 -1.11
CA SER A 229 42.90 21.89 -1.42
C SER A 229 42.02 20.82 -0.77
N THR A 230 41.27 21.17 0.28
CA THR A 230 40.41 20.22 1.00
C THR A 230 38.93 20.64 1.01
N GLY A 231 38.63 21.88 0.63
CA GLY A 231 37.30 22.47 0.74
C GLY A 231 36.94 22.90 2.17
N PHE A 232 37.81 22.67 3.15
CA PHE A 232 37.46 22.91 4.55
C PHE A 232 37.36 24.40 4.88
N ILE A 233 36.18 24.79 5.34
CA ILE A 233 35.83 26.11 5.83
C ILE A 233 36.45 26.28 7.23
N ASN A 234 37.20 27.37 7.41
CA ASN A 234 37.74 27.76 8.70
C ASN A 234 36.72 28.63 9.47
N PHE A 235 36.05 29.54 8.76
CA PHE A 235 34.90 30.29 9.27
C PHE A 235 34.07 30.85 8.13
N SER A 236 32.79 31.07 8.41
CA SER A 236 31.84 31.75 7.53
C SER A 236 31.33 33.03 8.19
N ASN A 237 31.05 34.05 7.37
CA ASN A 237 30.37 35.26 7.82
C ASN A 237 28.95 35.25 7.27
N ILE A 238 27.99 35.63 8.12
CA ILE A 238 26.58 35.75 7.77
C ILE A 238 26.18 37.19 8.06
N ASN A 239 25.65 37.89 7.07
CA ASN A 239 25.07 39.21 7.25
C ASN A 239 23.59 39.17 6.88
N VAL A 240 22.73 39.55 7.82
CA VAL A 240 21.32 39.86 7.54
C VAL A 240 21.03 41.22 8.17
N GLY A 241 20.94 42.26 7.35
CA GLY A 241 20.87 43.63 7.84
C GLY A 241 19.63 43.92 8.69
N THR A 242 19.73 44.82 9.68
CA THR A 242 18.56 45.18 10.52
C THR A 242 17.38 45.69 9.68
N ASN A 243 17.66 46.52 8.67
CA ASN A 243 16.65 47.03 7.73
C ASN A 243 15.96 45.93 6.91
N TRP A 244 16.63 44.77 6.72
CA TRP A 244 16.10 43.63 6.00
C TRP A 244 14.96 42.98 6.79
N ILE A 245 15.24 42.56 8.03
CA ILE A 245 14.23 41.93 8.88
C ILE A 245 13.12 42.91 9.30
N ASP A 246 13.41 44.22 9.37
CA ASP A 246 12.38 45.25 9.54
C ASP A 246 11.40 45.31 8.35
N SER A 247 11.87 44.98 7.15
CA SER A 247 11.07 45.00 5.91
C SER A 247 10.37 43.67 5.64
N TYR A 248 11.02 42.56 5.99
CA TYR A 248 10.62 41.19 5.62
C TYR A 248 10.07 40.37 6.80
N GLY A 249 9.94 40.99 7.97
CA GLY A 249 9.28 40.43 9.14
C GLY A 249 10.22 39.69 10.09
N THR A 250 9.77 39.49 11.33
CA THR A 250 10.56 38.93 12.43
C THR A 250 9.94 37.70 13.09
N THR A 251 8.87 37.15 12.51
CA THR A 251 8.24 35.90 12.91
C THR A 251 8.83 34.71 12.16
N LEU A 252 8.47 33.49 12.56
CA LEU A 252 8.98 32.27 11.97
C LEU A 252 8.47 32.06 10.53
N ASP A 253 7.23 32.44 10.26
CA ASP A 253 6.60 32.41 8.94
C ASP A 253 6.97 33.63 8.06
N SER A 254 8.01 34.38 8.43
CA SER A 254 8.44 35.56 7.69
C SER A 254 9.53 35.24 6.67
N TYR A 255 9.63 36.07 5.62
CA TYR A 255 10.75 35.99 4.67
C TYR A 255 12.10 36.34 5.35
N GLY A 256 12.06 37.10 6.45
CA GLY A 256 13.24 37.34 7.30
C GLY A 256 13.77 36.07 7.95
N PHE A 257 12.90 35.16 8.41
CA PHE A 257 13.32 33.84 8.89
C PHE A 257 13.90 32.98 7.76
N PHE A 258 13.16 32.88 6.64
CA PHE A 258 13.61 32.15 5.45
C PHE A 258 14.99 32.62 4.96
N THR A 259 15.27 33.92 5.06
CA THR A 259 16.60 34.48 4.75
C THR A 259 17.69 33.89 5.66
N TYR A 260 17.48 33.82 6.98
CA TYR A 260 18.48 33.20 7.87
C TYR A 260 18.70 31.73 7.54
N LEU A 261 17.63 30.99 7.24
CA LEU A 261 17.69 29.60 6.83
C LEU A 261 18.56 29.40 5.59
N HIS A 262 18.31 30.21 4.55
CA HIS A 262 19.09 30.25 3.30
C HIS A 262 20.57 30.61 3.54
N GLU A 263 20.84 31.72 4.22
CA GLU A 263 22.20 32.23 4.41
C GLU A 263 23.05 31.32 5.32
N ILE A 264 22.43 30.61 6.26
CA ILE A 264 23.15 29.60 7.04
C ILE A 264 23.56 28.42 6.16
N GLY A 265 22.74 27.97 5.22
CA GLY A 265 23.15 26.90 4.32
C GLY A 265 24.34 27.30 3.44
N HIS A 266 24.38 28.54 2.94
CA HIS A 266 25.61 29.09 2.32
C HIS A 266 26.81 29.08 3.26
N ALA A 267 26.61 29.44 4.52
CA ALA A 267 27.67 29.42 5.52
C ALA A 267 28.17 27.99 5.81
N LEU A 268 27.31 26.99 5.66
CA LEU A 268 27.61 25.56 5.78
C LEU A 268 28.17 24.96 4.48
N GLY A 269 28.10 25.68 3.35
CA GLY A 269 28.75 25.27 2.11
C GLY A 269 27.81 24.83 1.00
N LEU A 270 26.50 25.05 1.12
CA LEU A 270 25.55 24.88 0.01
C LEU A 270 25.62 26.10 -0.91
N GLY A 271 25.52 25.87 -2.21
CA GLY A 271 25.37 26.89 -3.23
C GLY A 271 23.92 27.23 -3.53
N HIS A 272 23.67 28.20 -4.42
CA HIS A 272 22.31 28.39 -4.93
C HIS A 272 21.90 27.22 -5.84
N ALA A 273 20.59 27.01 -5.94
CA ALA A 273 19.95 26.08 -6.88
C ALA A 273 20.21 26.42 -8.37
N GLY A 274 20.82 27.57 -8.66
CA GLY A 274 21.27 27.93 -10.00
C GLY A 274 22.41 28.96 -9.97
N ASN A 275 23.01 29.27 -11.13
CA ASN A 275 24.10 30.23 -11.24
C ASN A 275 23.60 31.68 -11.26
N TYR A 276 22.80 32.04 -10.26
CA TYR A 276 22.37 33.41 -9.99
C TYR A 276 22.91 33.90 -8.65
N ASN A 277 23.02 35.21 -8.51
CA ASN A 277 23.40 35.86 -7.26
C ASN A 277 22.80 37.28 -7.24
N GLY A 278 21.96 37.58 -6.25
CA GLY A 278 21.24 38.86 -6.16
C GLY A 278 19.86 38.85 -6.83
N ASN A 279 19.77 39.25 -8.10
CA ASN A 279 18.48 39.28 -8.81
C ASN A 279 18.40 38.12 -9.81
N ALA A 280 17.32 37.33 -9.74
CA ALA A 280 17.06 36.23 -10.66
C ALA A 280 15.64 36.34 -11.25
N THR A 281 15.42 35.79 -12.45
CA THR A 281 14.09 35.72 -13.09
C THR A 281 13.83 34.30 -13.58
N PHE A 282 12.76 33.68 -13.09
CA PHE A 282 12.35 32.33 -13.48
C PHE A 282 12.07 32.26 -14.99
N GLY A 283 12.44 31.15 -15.62
CA GLY A 283 12.44 30.94 -17.07
C GLY A 283 13.65 31.53 -17.80
N SER A 284 14.58 32.18 -17.09
CA SER A 284 15.81 32.73 -17.68
C SER A 284 17.06 32.55 -16.83
N SER A 285 16.91 32.43 -15.51
CA SER A 285 18.03 32.28 -14.58
C SER A 285 18.09 30.89 -13.94
N ASN A 286 16.98 30.14 -13.92
CA ASN A 286 16.97 28.76 -13.44
C ASN A 286 17.67 27.84 -14.44
N HIS A 287 18.34 26.79 -13.94
CA HIS A 287 19.01 25.77 -14.77
C HIS A 287 18.15 24.52 -15.01
N TYR A 288 17.13 24.35 -14.19
CA TYR A 288 16.17 23.26 -14.26
C TYR A 288 14.79 23.77 -13.86
N LEU A 289 13.75 23.06 -14.28
CA LEU A 289 12.36 23.50 -14.22
C LEU A 289 11.79 23.49 -12.81
N ASN A 290 12.22 22.57 -11.95
CA ASN A 290 11.78 22.48 -10.55
C ASN A 290 12.72 23.20 -9.55
N ASP A 291 13.48 24.21 -10.00
CA ASP A 291 14.20 25.16 -9.13
C ASP A 291 13.17 26.02 -8.37
N SER A 292 12.86 25.64 -7.13
CA SER A 292 11.83 26.29 -6.34
C SER A 292 12.08 26.16 -4.84
N TYR A 293 11.48 27.06 -4.05
CA TYR A 293 11.40 26.95 -2.59
C TYR A 293 10.83 25.60 -2.11
N GLN A 294 10.06 24.89 -2.95
CA GLN A 294 9.51 23.58 -2.58
C GLN A 294 10.53 22.43 -2.63
N THR A 295 11.62 22.61 -3.39
CA THR A 295 12.68 21.61 -3.53
C THR A 295 13.89 21.93 -2.67
N THR A 296 14.22 23.21 -2.54
CA THR A 296 15.41 23.70 -1.82
C THR A 296 15.22 25.12 -1.31
N VAL A 297 15.71 25.42 -0.10
CA VAL A 297 15.76 26.80 0.43
C VAL A 297 16.79 27.65 -0.33
N MET A 298 17.69 27.05 -1.10
CA MET A 298 18.70 27.73 -1.92
C MET A 298 18.17 28.33 -3.22
N SER A 299 16.90 28.06 -3.55
CA SER A 299 16.24 28.66 -4.70
C SER A 299 15.90 30.14 -4.46
N TYR A 300 15.81 30.92 -5.54
CA TYR A 300 15.23 32.27 -5.53
C TYR A 300 13.76 32.31 -5.97
N PHE A 301 13.19 31.19 -6.41
CA PHE A 301 11.88 31.16 -7.05
C PHE A 301 10.83 30.54 -6.13
N SER A 302 9.89 31.38 -5.70
CA SER A 302 8.68 30.92 -5.03
C SER A 302 7.79 30.10 -5.97
N GLN A 303 6.88 29.33 -5.39
CA GLN A 303 5.86 28.54 -6.09
C GLN A 303 4.96 29.42 -6.99
N ASN A 304 4.79 30.70 -6.66
CA ASN A 304 4.09 31.67 -7.51
C ASN A 304 4.86 32.04 -8.80
N GLN A 305 6.19 31.96 -8.75
CA GLN A 305 7.07 32.28 -9.89
C GLN A 305 7.37 31.05 -10.72
N ASN A 306 7.51 29.89 -10.06
CA ASN A 306 7.76 28.61 -10.68
C ASN A 306 6.51 27.73 -10.59
N THR A 307 5.73 27.67 -11.67
CA THR A 307 4.52 26.84 -11.76
C THR A 307 4.77 25.40 -12.19
N TYR A 308 6.03 24.97 -12.35
CA TYR A 308 6.35 23.56 -12.62
C TYR A 308 6.25 22.70 -11.37
N VAL A 309 6.40 23.29 -10.18
CA VAL A 309 6.05 22.64 -8.93
C VAL A 309 4.56 22.85 -8.65
N SER A 310 3.84 21.77 -8.37
CA SER A 310 2.41 21.82 -8.03
C SER A 310 2.25 22.07 -6.53
N ALA A 311 2.58 23.28 -6.08
CA ALA A 311 2.43 23.69 -4.69
C ALA A 311 1.92 25.13 -4.55
N ASP A 312 1.21 25.41 -3.46
CA ASP A 312 0.81 26.78 -3.12
C ASP A 312 2.00 27.59 -2.60
N TYR A 313 1.89 28.92 -2.65
CA TYR A 313 2.89 29.78 -2.03
C TYR A 313 2.98 29.53 -0.54
N ALA A 314 4.16 29.13 -0.11
CA ALA A 314 4.47 28.82 1.27
C ALA A 314 5.94 29.11 1.53
N LEU A 315 6.24 29.70 2.69
CA LEU A 315 7.63 29.99 3.09
C LEU A 315 8.22 28.78 3.81
N PRO A 316 9.39 28.27 3.37
CA PRO A 316 10.08 27.20 4.06
C PRO A 316 10.46 27.61 5.48
N ILE A 317 10.10 26.77 6.45
CA ILE A 317 10.52 26.94 7.84
C ILE A 317 11.55 25.90 8.30
N THR A 318 11.94 24.96 7.43
CA THR A 318 13.02 23.97 7.64
C THR A 318 13.84 23.88 6.34
N PRO A 319 15.07 23.31 6.37
CA PRO A 319 15.69 22.82 5.15
C PRO A 319 14.70 21.92 4.40
N MET A 320 14.64 22.04 3.08
CA MET A 320 13.76 21.25 2.23
C MET A 320 14.49 19.99 1.76
N ILE A 321 13.79 19.10 1.07
CA ILE A 321 14.29 17.76 0.76
C ILE A 321 15.70 17.72 0.11
N ALA A 322 16.01 18.62 -0.82
CA ALA A 322 17.35 18.65 -1.43
C ALA A 322 18.41 19.23 -0.48
N ASP A 323 18.03 20.17 0.38
CA ASP A 323 18.93 20.71 1.41
C ASP A 323 19.32 19.66 2.45
N ILE A 324 18.39 18.76 2.79
CA ILE A 324 18.61 17.64 3.72
C ILE A 324 19.65 16.70 3.11
N LEU A 325 19.43 16.25 1.87
CA LEU A 325 20.38 15.40 1.15
C LEU A 325 21.74 16.10 1.00
N ALA A 326 21.77 17.40 0.72
CA ALA A 326 23.01 18.18 0.65
C ALA A 326 23.73 18.23 2.00
N ALA A 327 23.00 18.39 3.11
CA ALA A 327 23.56 18.34 4.46
C ALA A 327 24.18 16.98 4.75
N GLU A 328 23.51 15.88 4.39
CA GLU A 328 24.00 14.51 4.54
C GLU A 328 25.24 14.25 3.68
N MET A 329 25.29 14.77 2.44
CA MET A 329 26.46 14.69 1.57
C MET A 329 27.67 15.41 2.17
N LEU A 330 27.48 16.56 2.82
CA LEU A 330 28.57 17.34 3.39
C LEU A 330 29.03 16.84 4.77
N TYR A 331 28.10 16.46 5.65
CA TYR A 331 28.37 16.21 7.08
C TYR A 331 28.12 14.75 7.50
N GLY A 332 27.65 13.92 6.58
CA GLY A 332 27.31 12.51 6.77
C GLY A 332 25.86 12.33 7.21
N GLY A 333 25.17 11.32 6.66
CA GLY A 333 23.81 10.88 7.02
C GLY A 333 23.69 10.21 8.39
N GLY A 334 24.38 10.77 9.39
CA GLY A 334 24.35 10.33 10.78
C GLY A 334 23.60 11.29 11.69
N ALA A 335 22.75 12.16 11.12
CA ALA A 335 21.82 12.94 11.90
C ALA A 335 20.96 12.00 12.75
N GLN A 336 20.75 12.36 14.01
CA GLN A 336 19.96 11.59 14.98
C GLN A 336 18.78 12.50 15.35
N SER A 337 17.93 12.79 14.38
CA SER A 337 16.76 13.64 14.58
C SER A 337 15.55 12.74 14.72
N ASN A 338 14.83 12.93 15.82
CA ASN A 338 13.56 12.25 16.09
C ASN A 338 13.64 10.70 16.16
N GLU A 339 14.81 10.09 16.43
CA GLU A 339 15.07 8.62 16.41
C GLU A 339 14.18 7.68 17.25
N GLY A 340 13.25 8.20 18.05
CA GLY A 340 12.28 7.39 18.78
C GLY A 340 10.88 7.89 18.48
N ASP A 341 9.87 7.11 18.89
CA ASP A 341 8.47 7.35 18.54
C ASP A 341 8.04 8.83 18.58
N THR A 342 7.82 9.39 17.40
CA THR A 342 7.52 10.80 17.19
C THR A 342 6.07 10.99 16.78
N VAL A 343 5.39 11.92 17.44
CA VAL A 343 4.07 12.40 17.00
C VAL A 343 4.27 13.71 16.26
N TRP A 344 3.87 13.72 15.00
CA TRP A 344 3.84 14.89 14.14
C TRP A 344 2.47 15.57 14.22
N PHE A 345 2.46 16.91 14.12
CA PHE A 345 1.26 17.75 14.16
C PHE A 345 0.51 17.76 15.50
N GLN A 346 -0.70 17.18 15.56
CA GLN A 346 -1.50 17.23 16.77
C GLN A 346 -0.82 16.40 17.87
N ASN A 347 -0.89 16.88 19.11
CA ASN A 347 -0.17 16.27 20.24
C ASN A 347 1.35 16.12 20.05
N SER A 348 1.95 16.91 19.14
CA SER A 348 3.31 16.67 18.68
C SER A 348 4.36 16.60 19.80
N THR A 349 5.20 15.55 19.72
CA THR A 349 6.34 15.31 20.61
C THR A 349 7.65 15.92 20.08
N VAL A 350 7.63 16.45 18.85
CA VAL A 350 8.78 17.15 18.24
C VAL A 350 9.26 18.25 19.19
N GLU A 351 10.57 18.36 19.34
CA GLU A 351 11.22 19.35 20.19
C GLU A 351 11.43 20.69 19.44
N GLY A 352 12.14 21.62 20.07
CA GLY A 352 12.52 22.87 19.42
C GLY A 352 11.35 23.80 19.04
N TYR A 353 11.62 24.68 18.08
CA TYR A 353 10.61 25.63 17.59
C TYR A 353 9.57 24.92 16.71
N LEU A 354 9.97 23.91 15.92
CA LEU A 354 9.09 23.22 15.00
C LEU A 354 7.96 22.51 15.74
N GLY A 355 8.27 21.74 16.78
CA GLY A 355 7.24 21.11 17.60
C GLY A 355 6.34 22.12 18.32
N ALA A 356 6.87 23.29 18.71
CA ALA A 356 6.05 24.36 19.25
C ALA A 356 5.05 24.90 18.22
N VAL A 357 5.42 24.97 16.94
CA VAL A 357 4.52 25.37 15.86
C VAL A 357 3.50 24.26 15.60
N LEU A 358 3.95 23.03 15.39
CA LEU A 358 3.11 21.84 15.11
C LEU A 358 2.00 21.66 16.15
N ARG A 359 2.34 21.68 17.45
CA ARG A 359 1.36 21.57 18.53
C ARG A 359 0.27 22.63 18.49
N ASN A 360 0.58 23.82 18.00
CA ASN A 360 -0.37 24.93 17.98
C ASN A 360 -1.16 25.05 16.67
N LEU A 361 -0.64 24.48 15.57
CA LEU A 361 -1.27 24.55 14.27
C LEU A 361 -2.67 23.89 14.24
N TYR A 362 -2.86 22.79 15.00
CA TYR A 362 -4.15 22.06 15.09
C TYR A 362 -4.83 22.07 16.48
N SER A 363 -4.15 22.48 17.55
CA SER A 363 -4.75 22.47 18.91
C SER A 363 -5.73 23.61 19.19
N GLY A 364 -5.82 24.60 18.29
CA GLY A 364 -6.60 25.82 18.52
C GLY A 364 -6.03 26.74 19.61
N GLU A 365 -4.85 26.43 20.16
CA GLU A 365 -4.12 27.32 21.06
C GLU A 365 -3.52 28.51 20.28
N SER A 366 -3.60 29.71 20.87
CA SER A 366 -3.08 30.91 20.21
C SER A 366 -1.55 30.97 20.32
N ILE A 367 -0.84 30.77 19.20
CA ILE A 367 0.58 31.15 19.10
C ILE A 367 0.68 32.66 19.28
N SER A 368 1.70 33.13 20.01
CA SER A 368 1.97 34.56 20.08
C SER A 368 2.18 35.11 18.66
N ARG A 369 1.44 36.17 18.29
CA ARG A 369 1.63 36.88 17.00
C ARG A 369 3.02 37.49 16.83
N THR A 370 3.84 37.51 17.90
CA THR A 370 5.25 37.91 17.84
C THR A 370 6.20 36.77 17.50
N THR A 371 5.66 35.56 17.31
CA THR A 371 6.38 34.32 16.98
C THR A 371 5.91 33.76 15.64
N PHE A 372 4.61 33.78 15.37
CA PHE A 372 3.99 33.25 14.14
C PHE A 372 2.77 34.12 13.79
N GLU A 373 2.67 34.60 12.54
CA GLU A 373 1.59 35.50 12.11
C GLU A 373 0.36 34.76 11.57
N GLY A 374 0.54 33.51 11.14
CA GLY A 374 -0.51 32.64 10.58
C GLY A 374 -0.43 32.47 9.07
N ASP A 375 0.71 32.77 8.45
CA ASP A 375 0.93 32.59 7.01
C ASP A 375 1.17 31.11 6.67
N THR A 376 0.94 30.74 5.40
CA THR A 376 1.20 29.38 4.91
C THR A 376 2.69 29.09 4.93
N ILE A 377 3.05 27.95 5.54
CA ILE A 377 4.43 27.49 5.68
C ILE A 377 4.66 26.20 4.89
N ALA A 378 5.92 25.99 4.51
CA ALA A 378 6.41 24.75 3.92
C ALA A 378 7.49 24.15 4.81
N PHE A 379 7.57 22.83 4.88
CA PHE A 379 8.66 22.14 5.57
C PHE A 379 8.75 20.68 5.12
N THR A 380 9.86 20.03 5.48
CA THR A 380 10.07 18.60 5.27
C THR A 380 10.06 17.86 6.60
N LEU A 381 9.25 16.81 6.70
CA LEU A 381 9.24 15.84 7.77
C LEU A 381 10.54 15.03 7.66
N PHE A 382 11.40 15.18 8.67
CA PHE A 382 12.67 14.47 8.76
C PHE A 382 12.70 13.68 10.07
N ASP A 383 12.64 12.36 9.90
CA ASP A 383 12.76 11.37 10.94
C ASP A 383 13.79 10.32 10.53
N THR A 384 14.54 9.81 11.50
CA THR A 384 15.62 8.84 11.32
C THR A 384 15.36 7.50 12.02
N GLY A 385 14.23 7.35 12.71
CA GLY A 385 13.75 6.06 13.20
C GLY A 385 12.76 6.20 14.36
N GLY A 386 12.16 5.08 14.74
CA GLY A 386 11.09 5.07 15.74
C GLY A 386 9.87 4.37 15.15
N THR A 387 8.73 4.53 15.82
CA THR A 387 7.42 4.24 15.26
C THR A 387 6.60 5.51 15.38
N ASP A 388 6.39 6.17 14.26
CA ASP A 388 5.95 7.56 14.23
C ASP A 388 4.45 7.66 13.89
N LEU A 389 3.82 8.74 14.37
CA LEU A 389 2.41 9.02 14.14
C LEU A 389 2.25 10.41 13.54
N VAL A 390 1.59 10.48 12.39
CA VAL A 390 1.04 11.72 11.82
C VAL A 390 -0.38 11.90 12.37
N ASP A 391 -0.56 12.76 13.38
CA ASP A 391 -1.87 13.00 14.02
C ASP A 391 -2.54 14.24 13.40
N LEU A 392 -3.53 14.01 12.54
CA LEU A 392 -4.37 15.02 11.88
C LEU A 392 -5.84 14.90 12.33
N SER A 393 -6.10 14.23 13.44
CA SER A 393 -7.43 13.80 13.92
C SER A 393 -8.46 14.92 14.14
N ASN A 394 -8.05 16.17 14.36
CA ASN A 394 -8.99 17.30 14.46
C ASN A 394 -9.35 17.94 13.10
N SER A 395 -8.82 17.44 11.98
CA SER A 395 -9.20 17.94 10.66
C SER A 395 -10.71 17.70 10.43
N THR A 396 -11.36 18.65 9.78
CA THR A 396 -12.78 18.52 9.38
C THR A 396 -12.96 18.74 7.87
N THR A 397 -11.87 18.63 7.12
CA THR A 397 -11.81 18.88 5.68
C THR A 397 -11.09 17.71 5.04
N ALA A 398 -11.54 17.33 3.85
CA ALA A 398 -10.87 16.35 3.00
C ALA A 398 -9.36 16.64 2.87
N LEU A 399 -8.57 15.61 3.11
CA LEU A 399 -7.11 15.57 3.02
C LEU A 399 -6.69 14.60 1.91
N ASP A 400 -5.51 14.85 1.34
CA ASP A 400 -4.85 13.96 0.37
C ASP A 400 -3.43 13.73 0.88
N ILE A 401 -3.23 12.59 1.55
CA ILE A 401 -2.02 12.26 2.30
C ILE A 401 -1.32 11.09 1.63
N ASP A 402 -0.03 11.27 1.39
CA ASP A 402 0.86 10.25 0.86
C ASP A 402 2.03 10.11 1.83
N LEU A 403 2.14 8.95 2.46
CA LEU A 403 3.20 8.61 3.43
C LEU A 403 4.47 8.10 2.77
N THR A 404 4.54 8.03 1.43
CA THR A 404 5.74 7.56 0.74
C THR A 404 6.91 8.55 0.93
N PRO A 405 8.14 8.05 1.14
CA PRO A 405 9.30 8.92 1.21
C PRO A 405 9.44 9.78 -0.06
N GLY A 406 9.77 11.05 0.09
CA GLY A 406 9.85 12.02 -1.00
C GLY A 406 8.50 12.60 -1.45
N ALA A 407 7.38 12.06 -0.97
CA ALA A 407 6.05 12.57 -1.30
C ALA A 407 5.84 14.00 -0.84
N SER A 408 4.87 14.66 -1.48
CA SER A 408 4.38 15.97 -1.06
C SER A 408 2.89 15.92 -0.82
N THR A 409 2.48 16.38 0.36
CA THR A 409 1.08 16.50 0.75
C THR A 409 0.72 17.97 1.01
N GLY A 410 -0.55 18.29 0.78
CA GLY A 410 -1.13 19.60 1.08
C GLY A 410 -1.77 19.63 2.46
N LEU A 411 -1.26 20.47 3.35
CA LEU A 411 -1.87 20.71 4.66
C LEU A 411 -1.97 22.22 4.96
N PHE A 412 -2.87 22.59 5.87
CA PHE A 412 -3.05 23.98 6.33
C PHE A 412 -3.35 25.03 5.24
N ARG A 413 -4.26 24.73 4.31
CA ARG A 413 -4.63 25.63 3.20
C ARG A 413 -3.50 25.83 2.17
N GLY A 414 -2.46 25.01 2.22
CA GLY A 414 -1.48 24.88 1.15
C GLY A 414 -1.61 23.53 0.49
N ASN A 415 -1.51 23.50 -0.84
CA ASN A 415 -1.27 22.28 -1.60
C ASN A 415 0.24 22.03 -1.70
N GLY A 416 0.67 20.78 -1.55
CA GLY A 416 2.05 20.32 -1.75
C GLY A 416 3.11 21.04 -0.91
N ASN A 417 2.72 21.69 0.19
CA ASN A 417 3.60 22.51 1.02
C ASN A 417 4.41 21.69 2.02
N ILE A 418 3.99 20.46 2.34
CA ILE A 418 4.71 19.56 3.25
C ILE A 418 5.29 18.41 2.46
N ARG A 419 6.53 18.02 2.79
CA ARG A 419 7.21 16.88 2.17
C ARG A 419 7.69 15.89 3.22
N ILE A 420 7.90 14.64 2.80
CA ILE A 420 8.61 13.62 3.59
C ILE A 420 10.02 13.50 3.02
N ALA A 421 11.05 13.46 3.86
CA ALA A 421 12.42 13.24 3.38
C ALA A 421 12.58 11.84 2.76
N GLU A 422 13.53 11.66 1.84
CA GLU A 422 13.72 10.41 1.07
C GLU A 422 13.97 9.17 1.93
N ASP A 423 14.59 9.35 3.11
CA ASP A 423 14.93 8.26 4.03
C ASP A 423 14.01 8.20 5.27
N THR A 424 12.98 9.03 5.34
CA THR A 424 12.01 9.04 6.43
C THR A 424 10.88 8.07 6.14
N LEU A 425 10.64 7.13 7.06
CA LEU A 425 9.51 6.20 7.03
C LEU A 425 8.56 6.60 8.15
N LEU A 426 7.28 6.73 7.83
CA LEU A 426 6.23 7.04 8.80
C LEU A 426 5.31 5.84 8.88
N GLU A 427 5.11 5.30 10.08
CA GLU A 427 4.35 4.07 10.30
C GLU A 427 2.86 4.36 10.49
N ASN A 428 2.48 5.39 11.23
CA ASN A 428 1.08 5.58 11.63
C ASN A 428 0.51 6.91 11.18
N LEU A 429 -0.78 6.92 10.87
CA LEU A 429 -1.52 8.11 10.46
C LEU A 429 -2.95 8.06 11.00
N GLN A 430 -3.41 9.20 11.51
CA GLN A 430 -4.80 9.40 11.86
C GLN A 430 -5.32 10.68 11.19
N VAL A 431 -6.36 10.55 10.36
CA VAL A 431 -7.02 11.68 9.68
C VAL A 431 -8.35 12.05 10.35
N GLY A 432 -9.13 12.95 9.75
CA GLY A 432 -10.13 13.73 10.46
C GLY A 432 -11.56 13.22 10.31
N ALA A 433 -12.49 14.17 10.19
CA ALA A 433 -13.89 13.92 9.82
C ALA A 433 -14.17 14.28 8.34
N GLY A 434 -13.12 14.38 7.52
CA GLY A 434 -13.20 14.74 6.10
C GLY A 434 -13.32 13.50 5.23
N ASP A 435 -13.70 13.65 3.95
CA ASP A 435 -13.56 12.56 2.99
C ASP A 435 -12.09 12.51 2.53
N ASP A 436 -11.26 11.72 3.19
CA ASP A 436 -9.81 11.76 3.10
C ASP A 436 -9.28 10.68 2.13
N HIS A 437 -8.24 10.99 1.37
CA HIS A 437 -7.50 10.03 0.56
C HIS A 437 -6.11 9.82 1.17
N VAL A 438 -5.77 8.56 1.42
CA VAL A 438 -4.56 8.18 2.13
C VAL A 438 -3.85 7.06 1.38
N THR A 439 -2.56 7.28 1.12
CA THR A 439 -1.62 6.27 0.64
C THR A 439 -0.57 6.02 1.72
N GLY A 440 -0.44 4.77 2.16
CA GLY A 440 0.62 4.28 3.03
C GLY A 440 1.96 4.21 2.31
N ASN A 441 2.90 3.40 2.80
CA ASN A 441 4.22 3.29 2.20
C ASN A 441 4.69 1.85 2.09
N ARG A 442 5.96 1.58 2.45
CA ARG A 442 6.59 0.26 2.30
C ARG A 442 6.78 -0.49 3.62
N VAL A 443 6.36 0.10 4.73
CA VAL A 443 6.41 -0.50 6.06
C VAL A 443 4.98 -0.77 6.51
N GLY A 444 4.80 -1.67 7.48
CA GLY A 444 3.47 -1.91 8.05
C GLY A 444 2.92 -0.63 8.68
N ASN A 445 1.82 -0.13 8.12
CA ASN A 445 1.18 1.11 8.49
C ASN A 445 -0.05 0.89 9.38
N GLU A 446 -0.27 1.75 10.36
CA GLU A 446 -1.55 1.85 11.09
C GLU A 446 -2.28 3.14 10.68
N ILE A 447 -3.38 3.02 9.93
CA ILE A 447 -4.08 4.14 9.30
C ILE A 447 -5.53 4.20 9.77
N HIS A 448 -5.94 5.33 10.33
CA HIS A 448 -7.30 5.58 10.81
C HIS A 448 -7.97 6.73 10.06
N GLY A 449 -9.02 6.43 9.27
CA GLY A 449 -9.89 7.39 8.59
C GLY A 449 -10.74 8.22 9.56
N ASN A 450 -11.34 7.54 10.54
CA ASN A 450 -12.25 8.05 11.57
C ASN A 450 -13.64 8.42 11.06
N GLY A 451 -13.81 9.50 10.31
CA GLY A 451 -15.13 9.89 9.85
C GLY A 451 -15.10 10.57 8.50
N GLY A 452 -16.15 10.39 7.72
CA GLY A 452 -16.13 10.78 6.31
C GLY A 452 -16.05 9.52 5.44
N ASN A 453 -16.10 9.69 4.13
CA ASN A 453 -15.98 8.57 3.20
C ASN A 453 -14.53 8.55 2.70
N ASP A 454 -13.72 7.74 3.37
CA ASP A 454 -12.28 7.71 3.23
C ASP A 454 -11.82 6.67 2.20
N SER A 455 -10.69 6.93 1.56
CA SER A 455 -10.00 5.98 0.69
C SER A 455 -8.61 5.72 1.24
N LEU A 456 -8.40 4.52 1.79
CA LEU A 456 -7.20 4.11 2.48
C LEU A 456 -6.49 3.00 1.67
N PHE A 457 -5.25 3.25 1.26
CA PHE A 457 -4.41 2.28 0.58
C PHE A 457 -3.17 1.99 1.43
N GLY A 458 -2.99 0.75 1.89
CA GLY A 458 -1.87 0.33 2.75
C GLY A 458 -0.55 0.32 2.00
N GLY A 459 -0.52 -0.39 0.87
CA GLY A 459 0.62 -0.40 -0.04
C GLY A 459 1.44 -1.67 0.11
N LEU A 460 2.72 -1.56 0.48
CA LEU A 460 3.52 -2.73 0.83
C LEU A 460 3.68 -2.76 2.34
N GLY A 461 3.81 -3.95 2.91
CA GLY A 461 3.98 -4.09 4.35
C GLY A 461 2.68 -4.61 4.94
N SER A 462 2.74 -5.06 6.19
CA SER A 462 1.57 -5.64 6.84
C SER A 462 0.84 -4.55 7.58
N ASP A 463 -0.24 -4.09 6.98
CA ASP A 463 -0.94 -2.86 7.31
C ASP A 463 -2.15 -3.12 8.20
N SER A 464 -2.62 -2.08 8.88
CA SER A 464 -3.82 -2.06 9.70
C SER A 464 -4.63 -0.82 9.34
N LEU A 465 -5.69 -1.01 8.56
CA LEU A 465 -6.52 0.06 8.02
C LEU A 465 -7.88 0.08 8.72
N TYR A 466 -8.29 1.25 9.20
CA TYR A 466 -9.56 1.47 9.89
C TYR A 466 -10.31 2.61 9.19
N GLY A 467 -11.44 2.31 8.54
CA GLY A 467 -12.30 3.30 7.86
C GLY A 467 -12.94 4.25 8.87
N GLY A 468 -13.86 3.75 9.68
CA GLY A 468 -14.52 4.51 10.74
C GLY A 468 -16.01 4.73 10.47
N GLU A 469 -16.49 5.96 10.58
CA GLU A 469 -17.85 6.34 10.20
C GLU A 469 -17.90 6.85 8.76
N GLY A 470 -18.66 6.21 7.89
CA GLY A 470 -18.84 6.62 6.49
C GLY A 470 -18.74 5.43 5.57
N ASN A 471 -18.84 5.66 4.27
CA ASN A 471 -18.70 4.61 3.27
C ASN A 471 -17.26 4.62 2.75
N ASP A 472 -16.42 3.78 3.32
CA ASP A 472 -14.99 3.80 3.13
C ASP A 472 -14.54 2.81 2.05
N THR A 473 -13.37 3.07 1.47
CA THR A 473 -12.70 2.16 0.54
C THR A 473 -11.32 1.82 1.09
N LEU A 474 -11.12 0.57 1.46
CA LEU A 474 -9.89 0.06 2.05
C LEU A 474 -9.24 -0.95 1.09
N ASP A 475 -7.94 -0.81 0.88
CA ASP A 475 -7.13 -1.70 0.06
C ASP A 475 -5.80 -1.94 0.79
N GLY A 476 -5.59 -3.18 1.26
CA GLY A 476 -4.39 -3.58 2.02
C GLY A 476 -3.16 -3.61 1.12
N GLY A 477 -3.33 -4.17 -0.07
CA GLY A 477 -2.29 -4.25 -1.10
C GLY A 477 -1.48 -5.53 -0.98
N PHE A 478 -0.25 -5.44 -0.50
CA PHE A 478 0.65 -6.58 -0.46
C PHE A 478 0.96 -7.01 0.95
N THR A 479 1.07 -8.33 1.13
CA THR A 479 1.35 -8.99 2.42
C THR A 479 0.09 -9.11 3.27
N GLY A 480 0.21 -9.66 4.49
CA GLY A 480 -0.99 -9.97 5.28
C GLY A 480 -1.44 -8.76 6.08
N ASP A 481 -2.66 -8.30 5.82
CA ASP A 481 -3.20 -7.05 6.32
C ASP A 481 -4.42 -7.24 7.24
N PHE A 482 -4.69 -6.24 8.05
CA PHE A 482 -5.92 -6.12 8.84
C PHE A 482 -6.74 -4.92 8.35
N LEU A 483 -7.98 -5.14 7.91
CA LEU A 483 -8.85 -4.11 7.36
C LEU A 483 -10.19 -4.10 8.10
N TYR A 484 -10.59 -2.94 8.62
CA TYR A 484 -11.88 -2.75 9.27
C TYR A 484 -12.63 -1.55 8.70
N GLY A 485 -13.75 -1.79 8.01
CA GLY A 485 -14.60 -0.76 7.42
C GLY A 485 -15.21 0.14 8.49
N GLY A 486 -15.99 -0.44 9.40
CA GLY A 486 -16.56 0.27 10.53
C GLY A 486 -18.06 0.44 10.40
N ALA A 487 -18.55 1.66 10.19
CA ALA A 487 -19.97 1.95 10.08
C ALA A 487 -20.28 2.71 8.79
N GLY A 488 -21.08 2.12 7.93
CA GLY A 488 -21.42 2.59 6.60
C GLY A 488 -21.33 1.44 5.62
N ASN A 489 -21.46 1.72 4.33
CA ASN A 489 -21.35 0.68 3.31
C ASN A 489 -19.96 0.73 2.70
N ASP A 490 -19.10 -0.18 3.12
CA ASP A 490 -17.67 -0.15 2.88
C ASP A 490 -17.27 -1.09 1.73
N SER A 491 -16.14 -0.77 1.09
CA SER A 491 -15.51 -1.57 0.05
C SER A 491 -14.11 -1.98 0.50
N ILE A 492 -13.89 -3.27 0.75
CA ILE A 492 -12.66 -3.77 1.38
C ILE A 492 -11.97 -4.79 0.47
N LEU A 493 -10.67 -4.61 0.23
CA LEU A 493 -9.84 -5.46 -0.61
C LEU A 493 -8.54 -5.88 0.12
N GLY A 494 -8.32 -7.18 0.32
CA GLY A 494 -7.06 -7.73 0.84
C GLY A 494 -5.97 -7.88 -0.24
N ASP A 495 -6.37 -8.27 -1.45
CA ASP A 495 -5.51 -8.50 -2.62
C ASP A 495 -4.61 -9.73 -2.49
N THR A 496 -3.44 -9.64 -1.85
CA THR A 496 -2.49 -10.77 -1.79
C THR A 496 -1.98 -11.08 -0.40
N SER A 497 -1.92 -12.38 -0.09
CA SER A 497 -1.46 -13.01 1.16
C SER A 497 -2.64 -13.35 2.07
N THR A 498 -2.41 -13.52 3.37
CA THR A 498 -3.48 -13.89 4.29
C THR A 498 -3.93 -12.64 4.99
N ASP A 499 -5.16 -12.24 4.70
CA ASP A 499 -5.74 -10.99 5.16
C ASP A 499 -6.91 -11.24 6.12
N GLU A 500 -7.14 -10.28 7.02
CA GLU A 500 -8.29 -10.26 7.94
C GLU A 500 -9.16 -9.03 7.65
N LEU A 501 -10.37 -9.26 7.13
CA LEU A 501 -11.29 -8.23 6.64
C LEU A 501 -12.56 -8.23 7.49
N HIS A 502 -12.96 -7.06 7.97
CA HIS A 502 -14.16 -6.84 8.76
C HIS A 502 -14.98 -5.70 8.15
N GLY A 503 -16.22 -5.97 7.73
CA GLY A 503 -17.15 -4.95 7.21
C GLY A 503 -17.64 -4.03 8.31
N GLY A 504 -18.40 -4.59 9.25
CA GLY A 504 -18.88 -3.88 10.43
C GLY A 504 -20.39 -3.65 10.38
N ILE A 505 -20.83 -2.39 10.35
CA ILE A 505 -22.26 -2.04 10.27
C ILE A 505 -22.55 -1.43 8.91
N GLY A 506 -23.36 -2.08 8.10
CA GLY A 506 -23.84 -1.60 6.81
C GLY A 506 -23.85 -2.71 5.78
N GLN A 507 -24.06 -2.36 4.50
CA GLN A 507 -23.99 -3.35 3.42
C GLN A 507 -22.61 -3.24 2.78
N ASP A 508 -21.74 -4.14 3.13
CA ASP A 508 -20.32 -4.11 2.81
C ASP A 508 -20.00 -5.02 1.63
N THR A 509 -18.95 -4.67 0.89
CA THR A 509 -18.42 -5.47 -0.21
C THR A 509 -16.97 -5.81 0.09
N MET A 510 -16.69 -7.09 0.29
CA MET A 510 -15.37 -7.56 0.70
C MET A 510 -14.79 -8.56 -0.28
N ARG A 511 -13.49 -8.43 -0.53
CA ARG A 511 -12.71 -9.34 -1.36
C ARG A 511 -11.39 -9.70 -0.69
N GLY A 512 -11.21 -10.96 -0.30
CA GLY A 512 -9.95 -11.50 0.23
C GLY A 512 -8.84 -11.44 -0.81
N GLY A 513 -8.93 -12.30 -1.83
CA GLY A 513 -8.03 -12.25 -2.98
C GLY A 513 -7.25 -13.55 -3.13
N THR A 514 -5.94 -13.51 -2.94
CA THR A 514 -5.12 -14.72 -2.97
C THR A 514 -4.51 -14.99 -1.61
N GLY A 515 -4.71 -16.19 -1.06
CA GLY A 515 -4.14 -16.59 0.22
C GLY A 515 -5.25 -17.06 1.14
N ALA A 516 -4.93 -17.45 2.36
CA ALA A 516 -5.95 -17.97 3.27
C ALA A 516 -6.54 -16.81 4.06
N ASP A 517 -7.71 -16.31 3.65
CA ASP A 517 -8.27 -15.06 4.15
C ASP A 517 -9.36 -15.30 5.19
N SER A 518 -9.59 -14.32 6.06
CA SER A 518 -10.71 -14.30 7.02
C SER A 518 -11.59 -13.09 6.75
N LEU A 519 -12.85 -13.32 6.39
CA LEU A 519 -13.83 -12.28 6.05
C LEU A 519 -15.00 -12.33 7.05
N TYR A 520 -15.33 -11.20 7.66
CA TYR A 520 -16.46 -11.02 8.58
C TYR A 520 -17.35 -9.86 8.09
N GLY A 521 -18.55 -10.14 7.58
CA GLY A 521 -19.49 -9.13 7.08
C GLY A 521 -19.98 -8.20 8.18
N GLY A 522 -20.72 -8.75 9.14
CA GLY A 522 -21.21 -8.01 10.31
C GLY A 522 -22.72 -7.78 10.24
N ASP A 523 -23.16 -6.55 10.51
CA ASP A 523 -24.59 -6.19 10.45
C ASP A 523 -24.93 -5.60 9.06
N GLY A 524 -25.73 -6.28 8.25
CA GLY A 524 -26.29 -5.80 6.99
C GLY A 524 -26.24 -6.85 5.88
N ASP A 525 -26.81 -6.56 4.71
CA ASP A 525 -26.80 -7.48 3.58
C ASP A 525 -25.44 -7.36 2.82
N ASP A 526 -24.49 -8.25 3.09
CA ASP A 526 -23.10 -8.17 2.66
C ASP A 526 -22.78 -8.99 1.41
N SER A 527 -21.70 -8.63 0.72
CA SER A 527 -21.18 -9.36 -0.44
C SER A 527 -19.73 -9.79 -0.20
N LEU A 528 -19.52 -11.08 0.06
CA LEU A 528 -18.24 -11.63 0.52
C LEU A 528 -17.59 -12.56 -0.52
N LEU A 529 -16.36 -12.24 -0.92
CA LEU A 529 -15.58 -12.97 -1.94
C LEU A 529 -14.19 -13.39 -1.44
N GLY A 530 -13.97 -14.66 -1.12
CA GLY A 530 -12.63 -15.19 -0.80
C GLY A 530 -11.71 -15.23 -2.02
N ASN A 531 -12.23 -15.70 -3.16
CA ASN A 531 -11.57 -15.99 -4.43
C ASN A 531 -10.66 -17.22 -4.44
N THR A 532 -9.45 -17.15 -3.90
CA THR A 532 -8.52 -18.28 -3.99
C THR A 532 -7.74 -18.45 -2.71
N GLY A 533 -7.74 -19.66 -2.17
CA GLY A 533 -7.06 -19.89 -0.92
C GLY A 533 -7.68 -21.00 -0.11
N VAL A 534 -7.62 -20.84 1.20
CA VAL A 534 -8.38 -21.65 2.16
C VAL A 534 -8.98 -20.62 3.08
N ASP A 535 -10.21 -20.24 2.77
CA ASP A 535 -10.83 -19.04 3.32
C ASP A 535 -11.80 -19.41 4.44
N TYR A 536 -11.89 -18.51 5.42
CA TYR A 536 -12.92 -18.52 6.45
C TYR A 536 -13.82 -17.30 6.23
N ILE A 537 -15.12 -17.51 6.07
CA ILE A 537 -16.08 -16.43 5.80
C ILE A 537 -17.26 -16.54 6.75
N GLU A 538 -17.63 -15.42 7.39
CA GLU A 538 -18.82 -15.27 8.23
C GLU A 538 -19.63 -14.07 7.71
N GLY A 539 -20.85 -14.32 7.26
CA GLY A 539 -21.79 -13.30 6.77
C GLY A 539 -22.19 -12.35 7.88
N GLY A 540 -22.86 -12.87 8.89
CA GLY A 540 -23.26 -12.11 10.07
C GLY A 540 -24.78 -12.00 10.17
N GLU A 541 -25.32 -10.81 10.38
CA GLU A 541 -26.77 -10.56 10.40
C GLU A 541 -27.17 -9.85 9.11
N GLY A 542 -28.03 -10.43 8.29
CA GLY A 542 -28.40 -9.88 6.99
C GLY A 542 -28.77 -10.96 6.00
N ASN A 543 -29.06 -10.59 4.77
CA ASN A 543 -29.21 -11.55 3.68
C ASN A 543 -27.96 -11.46 2.82
N ASP A 544 -26.99 -12.30 3.13
CA ASP A 544 -25.64 -12.20 2.61
C ASP A 544 -25.46 -12.97 1.31
N TRP A 545 -24.58 -12.47 0.45
CA TRP A 545 -24.14 -13.16 -0.74
C TRP A 545 -22.67 -13.55 -0.58
N ILE A 546 -22.41 -14.85 -0.50
CA ILE A 546 -21.10 -15.40 -0.16
C ILE A 546 -20.60 -16.34 -1.27
N SER A 547 -19.35 -16.15 -1.69
CA SER A 547 -18.66 -17.05 -2.62
C SER A 547 -17.19 -17.18 -2.22
N PRO A 548 -16.80 -18.22 -1.45
CA PRO A 548 -15.42 -18.42 -1.00
C PRO A 548 -14.45 -18.65 -2.17
N GLY A 549 -14.85 -19.37 -3.22
CA GLY A 549 -14.08 -19.46 -4.46
C GLY A 549 -13.34 -20.79 -4.61
N ASN A 550 -12.06 -20.76 -4.96
CA ASN A 550 -11.28 -21.99 -5.08
C ASN A 550 -10.56 -22.26 -3.76
N GLY A 551 -10.79 -23.40 -3.13
CA GLY A 551 -10.16 -23.66 -1.85
C GLY A 551 -10.62 -24.91 -1.15
N VAL A 552 -10.48 -24.92 0.17
CA VAL A 552 -11.13 -25.88 1.06
C VAL A 552 -11.67 -24.99 2.16
N ASP A 553 -12.84 -24.45 1.91
CA ASP A 553 -13.28 -23.23 2.59
C ASP A 553 -14.28 -23.55 3.71
N ILE A 554 -14.39 -22.65 4.67
CA ILE A 554 -15.38 -22.70 5.75
C ILE A 554 -16.23 -21.44 5.68
N VAL A 555 -17.54 -21.61 5.53
CA VAL A 555 -18.49 -20.50 5.37
C VAL A 555 -19.64 -20.64 6.35
N HIS A 556 -19.93 -19.56 7.07
CA HIS A 556 -21.14 -19.36 7.87
C HIS A 556 -21.95 -18.21 7.28
N GLY A 557 -23.21 -18.44 6.93
CA GLY A 557 -24.16 -17.40 6.53
C GLY A 557 -24.48 -16.49 7.71
N GLY A 558 -25.05 -17.08 8.76
CA GLY A 558 -25.30 -16.40 10.03
C GLY A 558 -26.79 -16.27 10.27
N GLY A 559 -27.30 -15.05 10.33
CA GLY A 559 -28.71 -14.77 10.57
C GLY A 559 -29.33 -14.00 9.42
N GLY A 560 -30.42 -14.52 8.86
CA GLY A 560 -31.11 -13.97 7.70
C GLY A 560 -31.05 -14.96 6.54
N ASN A 561 -31.52 -14.57 5.36
CA ASN A 561 -31.68 -15.51 4.26
C ASN A 561 -30.50 -15.40 3.29
N ASP A 562 -29.52 -16.26 3.46
CA ASP A 562 -28.22 -16.15 2.82
C ASP A 562 -28.13 -16.93 1.51
N THR A 563 -27.21 -16.52 0.64
CA THR A 563 -26.86 -17.24 -0.59
C THR A 563 -25.39 -17.60 -0.58
N ILE A 564 -25.08 -18.89 -0.51
CA ILE A 564 -23.72 -19.42 -0.42
C ILE A 564 -23.36 -20.22 -1.68
N LEU A 565 -22.26 -19.85 -2.34
CA LEU A 565 -21.75 -20.51 -3.55
C LEU A 565 -20.36 -21.11 -3.31
N GLY A 566 -20.27 -22.39 -2.93
CA GLY A 566 -19.03 -23.10 -2.59
C GLY A 566 -17.97 -23.11 -3.70
N ARG A 567 -18.40 -23.22 -4.97
CA ARG A 567 -17.57 -23.20 -6.18
C ARG A 567 -16.70 -24.45 -6.33
N THR A 568 -15.41 -24.40 -6.02
CA THR A 568 -14.52 -25.56 -6.22
C THR A 568 -13.73 -25.78 -4.96
N GLY A 569 -13.78 -26.98 -4.42
CA GLY A 569 -13.11 -27.22 -3.17
C GLY A 569 -13.64 -28.44 -2.48
N TRP A 570 -13.29 -28.61 -1.21
CA TRP A 570 -13.99 -29.56 -0.32
C TRP A 570 -14.52 -28.69 0.81
N ASP A 571 -15.67 -28.08 0.59
CA ASP A 571 -16.09 -26.92 1.37
C ASP A 571 -17.01 -27.34 2.52
N SER A 572 -16.99 -26.57 3.60
CA SER A 572 -17.94 -26.69 4.72
C SER A 572 -18.81 -25.43 4.76
N LEU A 573 -20.08 -25.58 4.40
CA LEU A 573 -21.02 -24.48 4.17
C LEU A 573 -22.18 -24.60 5.15
N TYR A 574 -22.38 -23.56 5.96
CA TYR A 574 -23.42 -23.47 6.98
C TYR A 574 -24.32 -22.28 6.67
N GLY A 575 -25.63 -22.49 6.50
CA GLY A 575 -26.62 -21.39 6.37
C GLY A 575 -26.89 -20.72 7.72
N ASP A 576 -26.96 -21.55 8.77
CA ASP A 576 -27.23 -21.17 10.16
C ASP A 576 -28.72 -20.83 10.41
N ALA A 577 -29.15 -19.57 10.37
CA ALA A 577 -30.53 -19.21 10.71
C ALA A 577 -31.19 -18.33 9.66
N GLY A 578 -32.26 -18.82 9.04
CA GLY A 578 -33.02 -18.14 8.01
C GLY A 578 -33.41 -19.12 6.91
N ASP A 579 -34.03 -18.64 5.84
CA ASP A 579 -34.34 -19.50 4.69
C ASP A 579 -33.19 -19.36 3.67
N ASP A 580 -32.23 -20.28 3.68
CA ASP A 580 -30.94 -20.15 3.01
C ASP A 580 -30.88 -20.87 1.64
N GLU A 581 -29.98 -20.40 0.77
CA GLU A 581 -29.71 -20.98 -0.55
C GLU A 581 -28.23 -21.40 -0.67
N ILE A 582 -27.94 -22.69 -0.53
CA ILE A 582 -26.57 -23.23 -0.47
C ILE A 582 -26.25 -24.13 -1.65
N TYR A 583 -25.15 -23.84 -2.35
CA TYR A 583 -24.64 -24.61 -3.49
C TYR A 583 -23.19 -25.08 -3.26
N GLY A 584 -22.97 -26.38 -3.05
CA GLY A 584 -21.61 -26.97 -2.92
C GLY A 584 -20.79 -26.83 -4.21
N SER A 585 -21.41 -27.19 -5.34
CA SER A 585 -20.85 -27.11 -6.69
C SER A 585 -19.86 -28.23 -7.03
N GLU A 586 -18.55 -27.98 -7.16
CA GLU A 586 -17.56 -29.03 -7.47
C GLU A 586 -16.76 -29.39 -6.21
N GLY A 587 -16.88 -30.61 -5.70
CA GLY A 587 -16.23 -30.93 -4.43
C GLY A 587 -16.75 -32.16 -3.73
N GLU A 588 -16.07 -32.58 -2.66
CA GLU A 588 -16.70 -33.45 -1.66
C GLU A 588 -17.11 -32.51 -0.53
N ASP A 589 -18.33 -31.99 -0.60
CA ASP A 589 -18.75 -30.86 0.20
C ASP A 589 -19.59 -31.29 1.42
N HIS A 590 -19.53 -30.48 2.47
CA HIS A 590 -20.40 -30.58 3.64
C HIS A 590 -21.31 -29.35 3.71
N LEU A 591 -22.61 -29.57 3.64
CA LEU A 591 -23.62 -28.52 3.69
C LEU A 591 -24.58 -28.76 4.87
N GLU A 592 -24.90 -27.71 5.61
CA GLU A 592 -25.90 -27.68 6.69
C GLU A 592 -26.75 -26.40 6.55
N GLY A 593 -28.06 -26.56 6.34
CA GLY A 593 -29.00 -25.43 6.19
C GLY A 593 -29.19 -24.71 7.51
N GLY A 594 -29.66 -25.45 8.51
CA GLY A 594 -29.77 -24.94 9.88
C GLY A 594 -31.22 -24.77 10.28
N ALA A 595 -31.68 -23.54 10.48
CA ALA A 595 -33.05 -23.27 10.90
C ALA A 595 -33.79 -22.36 9.91
N GLY A 596 -34.85 -22.86 9.29
CA GLY A 596 -35.64 -22.16 8.28
C GLY A 596 -35.99 -23.10 7.14
N ASP A 597 -36.76 -22.65 6.15
CA ASP A 597 -37.09 -23.50 5.00
C ASP A 597 -35.98 -23.37 3.93
N ASP A 598 -34.99 -24.28 3.93
CA ASP A 598 -33.75 -24.11 3.18
C ASP A 598 -33.75 -24.77 1.80
N PHE A 599 -32.91 -24.24 0.89
CA PHE A 599 -32.57 -24.87 -0.39
C PHE A 599 -31.09 -25.28 -0.42
N LEU A 600 -30.82 -26.57 -0.62
CA LEU A 600 -29.46 -27.10 -0.64
C LEU A 600 -29.19 -27.94 -1.88
N SER A 601 -28.02 -27.74 -2.49
CA SER A 601 -27.57 -28.49 -3.66
C SER A 601 -26.09 -28.87 -3.54
N GLY A 602 -25.81 -30.15 -3.28
CA GLY A 602 -24.44 -30.72 -3.14
C GLY A 602 -23.61 -30.47 -4.40
N GLY A 603 -24.01 -31.05 -5.54
CA GLY A 603 -23.44 -30.70 -6.85
C GLY A 603 -22.72 -31.88 -7.47
N SER A 604 -21.40 -31.88 -7.50
CA SER A 604 -20.63 -33.00 -8.02
C SER A 604 -19.52 -33.42 -7.08
N GLY A 605 -19.51 -34.71 -6.74
CA GLY A 605 -18.54 -35.35 -5.86
C GLY A 605 -19.28 -36.21 -4.86
N TRP A 606 -18.76 -36.38 -3.64
CA TRP A 606 -19.41 -37.19 -2.62
C TRP A 606 -19.81 -36.29 -1.47
N ASP A 607 -21.06 -35.83 -1.50
CA ASP A 607 -21.51 -34.72 -0.65
C ASP A 607 -22.22 -35.23 0.60
N THR A 608 -22.08 -34.48 1.69
CA THR A 608 -22.87 -34.66 2.92
C THR A 608 -23.74 -33.45 3.14
N VAL A 609 -25.05 -33.59 2.96
CA VAL A 609 -26.01 -32.49 2.95
C VAL A 609 -27.06 -32.72 4.04
N HIS A 610 -27.25 -31.72 4.91
CA HIS A 610 -28.25 -31.72 5.97
C HIS A 610 -29.16 -30.48 5.86
N GLY A 611 -30.47 -30.66 5.75
CA GLY A 611 -31.44 -29.56 5.75
C GLY A 611 -31.48 -28.86 7.11
N GLY A 612 -31.97 -29.54 8.14
CA GLY A 612 -32.00 -29.02 9.51
C GLY A 612 -33.41 -28.94 10.07
N ASP A 613 -33.76 -27.83 10.71
CA ASP A 613 -35.10 -27.53 11.18
C ASP A 613 -35.85 -26.71 10.11
N GLY A 614 -36.91 -27.24 9.50
CA GLY A 614 -37.59 -26.54 8.41
C GLY A 614 -38.29 -27.48 7.44
N ASN A 615 -38.91 -26.94 6.40
CA ASN A 615 -39.34 -27.76 5.26
C ASN A 615 -38.35 -27.54 4.13
N ASP A 616 -37.35 -28.41 4.04
CA ASP A 616 -36.18 -28.18 3.21
C ASP A 616 -36.32 -28.81 1.83
N GLU A 617 -35.67 -28.21 0.83
CA GLU A 617 -35.51 -28.77 -0.51
C GLU A 617 -34.03 -29.12 -0.76
N VAL A 618 -33.72 -30.41 -0.76
CA VAL A 618 -32.32 -30.89 -0.73
C VAL A 618 -31.98 -31.78 -1.93
N TYR A 619 -30.90 -31.45 -2.63
CA TYR A 619 -30.39 -32.19 -3.80
C TYR A 619 -28.97 -32.72 -3.56
N GLY A 620 -28.77 -34.03 -3.65
CA GLY A 620 -27.43 -34.67 -3.68
C GLY A 620 -26.70 -34.41 -5.00
N ASN A 621 -27.41 -34.55 -6.13
CA ASN A 621 -26.92 -34.37 -7.51
C ASN A 621 -26.03 -35.50 -8.06
N LEU A 622 -24.76 -35.24 -8.38
CA LEU A 622 -23.88 -36.19 -9.07
C LEU A 622 -22.90 -36.79 -8.06
N GLY A 623 -23.06 -38.06 -7.69
CA GLY A 623 -22.18 -38.52 -6.64
C GLY A 623 -22.51 -39.82 -5.98
N ARG A 624 -22.14 -39.89 -4.71
CA ARG A 624 -22.56 -40.92 -3.79
C ARG A 624 -22.81 -40.21 -2.49
N ASP A 625 -24.01 -39.66 -2.39
CA ASP A 625 -24.27 -38.57 -1.48
C ASP A 625 -24.96 -39.07 -0.22
N SER A 626 -24.77 -38.36 0.88
CA SER A 626 -25.46 -38.57 2.15
C SER A 626 -26.35 -37.37 2.41
N VAL A 627 -27.64 -37.52 2.16
CA VAL A 627 -28.64 -36.46 2.28
C VAL A 627 -29.56 -36.75 3.46
N THR A 628 -29.75 -35.76 4.34
CA THR A 628 -30.68 -35.83 5.46
C THR A 628 -31.55 -34.58 5.47
N GLY A 629 -32.89 -34.72 5.51
CA GLY A 629 -33.83 -33.61 5.66
C GLY A 629 -33.69 -33.01 7.04
N GLY A 630 -34.25 -33.66 8.06
CA GLY A 630 -34.13 -33.20 9.44
C GLY A 630 -35.49 -33.18 10.10
N ALA A 631 -35.93 -32.01 10.56
CA ALA A 631 -37.22 -31.83 11.22
C ALA A 631 -38.12 -30.92 10.39
N GLY A 632 -39.24 -31.45 9.92
CA GLY A 632 -40.24 -30.78 9.11
C GLY A 632 -40.55 -31.61 7.86
N ASN A 633 -41.30 -31.07 6.90
CA ASN A 633 -41.73 -31.86 5.75
C ASN A 633 -40.79 -31.61 4.58
N ASP A 634 -39.80 -32.48 4.43
CA ASP A 634 -38.69 -32.24 3.53
C ASP A 634 -38.91 -32.85 2.14
N THR A 635 -38.25 -32.27 1.15
CA THR A 635 -38.18 -32.83 -0.21
C THR A 635 -36.74 -33.15 -0.58
N LEU A 636 -36.43 -34.44 -0.70
CA LEU A 636 -35.07 -34.93 -0.93
C LEU A 636 -34.91 -35.56 -2.31
N TYR A 637 -33.81 -35.23 -3.00
CA TYR A 637 -33.43 -35.79 -4.30
C TYR A 637 -32.00 -36.35 -4.28
N GLY A 638 -31.83 -37.67 -4.37
CA GLY A 638 -30.51 -38.31 -4.56
C GLY A 638 -29.91 -38.05 -5.94
N ALA A 639 -30.77 -38.05 -6.96
CA ALA A 639 -30.43 -37.79 -8.37
C ALA A 639 -29.60 -38.88 -9.04
N THR A 640 -28.27 -38.76 -9.16
CA THR A 640 -27.45 -39.81 -9.79
C THR A 640 -26.34 -40.25 -8.86
N GLY A 641 -26.38 -41.50 -8.43
CA GLY A 641 -25.39 -41.97 -7.48
C GLY A 641 -25.69 -43.32 -6.89
N HIS A 642 -25.21 -43.56 -5.68
CA HIS A 642 -25.57 -44.69 -4.84
C HIS A 642 -25.83 -44.11 -3.44
N ASP A 643 -26.96 -43.45 -3.32
CA ASP A 643 -27.12 -42.38 -2.34
C ASP A 643 -27.70 -42.93 -1.03
N THR A 644 -27.49 -42.19 0.05
CA THR A 644 -28.11 -42.45 1.35
C THR A 644 -29.03 -41.28 1.66
N LEU A 645 -30.34 -41.51 1.65
CA LEU A 645 -31.36 -40.50 1.88
C LEU A 645 -32.08 -40.79 3.20
N ARG A 646 -32.18 -39.78 4.08
CA ARG A 646 -32.95 -39.85 5.33
C ARG A 646 -33.90 -38.67 5.41
N GLY A 647 -35.21 -38.90 5.48
CA GLY A 647 -36.21 -37.83 5.65
C GLY A 647 -36.06 -37.18 7.01
N GLY A 648 -36.38 -37.91 8.08
CA GLY A 648 -36.22 -37.45 9.45
C GLY A 648 -37.55 -37.42 10.19
N ASP A 649 -37.86 -36.33 10.88
CA ASP A 649 -39.16 -36.12 11.52
C ASP A 649 -40.06 -35.27 10.59
N GLY A 650 -41.21 -35.77 10.16
CA GLY A 650 -42.17 -35.03 9.33
C GLY A 650 -42.72 -35.87 8.19
N ASP A 651 -43.66 -35.33 7.41
CA ASP A 651 -44.22 -36.02 6.25
C ASP A 651 -43.35 -35.75 5.02
N ASP A 652 -42.37 -36.62 4.73
CA ASP A 652 -41.31 -36.35 3.76
C ASP A 652 -41.61 -36.85 2.34
N LEU A 653 -40.97 -36.22 1.36
CA LEU A 653 -41.01 -36.60 -0.05
C LEU A 653 -39.61 -36.93 -0.58
N ILE A 654 -39.34 -38.22 -0.83
CA ILE A 654 -37.99 -38.70 -1.14
C ILE A 654 -37.91 -39.31 -2.54
N TYR A 655 -36.94 -38.85 -3.34
CA TYR A 655 -36.62 -39.33 -4.69
C TYR A 655 -35.17 -39.87 -4.77
N GLY A 656 -34.99 -41.19 -4.80
CA GLY A 656 -33.67 -41.82 -5.03
C GLY A 656 -33.12 -41.58 -6.44
N ALA A 657 -33.98 -41.78 -7.44
CA ALA A 657 -33.72 -41.58 -8.87
C ALA A 657 -32.78 -42.62 -9.51
N GLN A 658 -31.53 -42.32 -9.85
CA GLN A 658 -30.63 -43.27 -10.50
C GLN A 658 -29.60 -43.77 -9.51
N GLY A 659 -29.66 -45.04 -9.15
CA GLY A 659 -28.69 -45.58 -8.22
C GLY A 659 -29.15 -46.86 -7.56
N ASP A 660 -28.22 -47.54 -6.89
CA ASP A 660 -28.63 -48.50 -5.85
C ASP A 660 -28.65 -47.70 -4.54
N ASP A 661 -29.82 -47.17 -4.19
CA ASP A 661 -29.96 -46.18 -3.10
C ASP A 661 -30.36 -46.84 -1.78
N LEU A 662 -29.99 -46.19 -0.67
CA LEU A 662 -30.40 -46.52 0.70
C LEU A 662 -31.32 -45.41 1.21
N ILE A 663 -32.58 -45.73 1.46
CA ILE A 663 -33.60 -44.72 1.77
C ILE A 663 -34.30 -45.05 3.08
N GLU A 664 -34.37 -44.09 3.98
CA GLU A 664 -35.07 -44.14 5.27
C GLU A 664 -36.01 -42.93 5.32
N GLY A 665 -37.32 -43.16 5.41
CA GLY A 665 -38.30 -42.08 5.54
C GLY A 665 -38.14 -41.37 6.87
N GLY A 666 -38.25 -42.12 7.96
CA GLY A 666 -38.16 -41.59 9.30
C GLY A 666 -39.54 -41.56 9.94
N ALA A 667 -39.80 -40.61 10.84
CA ALA A 667 -41.07 -40.52 11.54
C ALA A 667 -42.05 -39.59 10.82
N GLY A 668 -43.15 -40.12 10.29
CA GLY A 668 -44.19 -39.29 9.68
C GLY A 668 -45.08 -40.08 8.75
N ASN A 669 -45.51 -39.51 7.63
CA ASN A 669 -46.21 -40.27 6.60
C ASN A 669 -45.53 -39.98 5.27
N ASP A 670 -44.53 -40.79 4.96
CA ASP A 670 -43.58 -40.44 3.92
C ASP A 670 -44.03 -40.93 2.55
N THR A 671 -43.66 -40.20 1.50
CA THR A 671 -43.82 -40.61 0.11
C THR A 671 -42.46 -40.85 -0.52
N ILE A 672 -42.18 -42.11 -0.86
CA ILE A 672 -40.86 -42.55 -1.29
C ILE A 672 -40.88 -43.12 -2.71
N LEU A 673 -39.97 -42.62 -3.55
CA LEU A 673 -39.70 -43.07 -4.91
C LEU A 673 -38.23 -43.48 -5.05
N GLY A 674 -37.92 -44.78 -4.97
CA GLY A 674 -36.54 -45.27 -5.14
C GLY A 674 -35.96 -44.97 -6.52
N GLY A 675 -36.74 -45.16 -7.58
CA GLY A 675 -36.33 -44.80 -8.94
C GLY A 675 -35.91 -46.01 -9.77
N THR A 676 -34.67 -46.05 -10.24
CA THR A 676 -34.12 -47.08 -11.14
C THR A 676 -32.91 -47.77 -10.52
N LEU A 677 -32.67 -49.04 -10.89
CA LEU A 677 -31.67 -49.96 -10.30
C LEU A 677 -32.13 -50.53 -8.94
N ALA A 678 -31.27 -51.01 -8.05
CA ALA A 678 -31.71 -51.80 -6.91
C ALA A 678 -31.70 -50.98 -5.60
N ASP A 679 -32.88 -50.60 -5.14
CA ASP A 679 -33.03 -49.72 -3.97
C ASP A 679 -33.25 -50.52 -2.68
N THR A 680 -32.81 -49.98 -1.54
CA THR A 680 -33.05 -50.54 -0.20
C THR A 680 -33.77 -49.53 0.67
N PHE A 681 -35.02 -49.84 1.05
CA PHE A 681 -35.83 -49.01 1.93
C PHE A 681 -35.75 -49.53 3.36
N ILE A 682 -35.38 -48.69 4.32
CA ILE A 682 -35.29 -49.02 5.74
C ILE A 682 -36.55 -48.49 6.45
N PHE A 683 -37.16 -49.34 7.26
CA PHE A 683 -38.23 -48.93 8.17
C PHE A 683 -37.96 -49.41 9.60
N GLY A 684 -38.21 -48.51 10.54
CA GLY A 684 -38.15 -48.62 11.98
C GLY A 684 -39.53 -48.65 12.64
N SER A 685 -39.54 -48.51 13.96
CA SER A 685 -40.78 -48.44 14.73
C SER A 685 -41.13 -46.99 14.99
N GLY A 686 -42.36 -46.60 14.64
CA GLY A 686 -42.82 -45.21 14.79
C GLY A 686 -42.74 -44.40 13.50
N ASP A 687 -42.35 -45.03 12.39
CA ASP A 687 -42.17 -44.38 11.10
C ASP A 687 -43.49 -43.92 10.45
N GLY A 688 -44.64 -44.44 10.92
CA GLY A 688 -45.97 -43.96 10.54
C GLY A 688 -46.54 -44.60 9.26
N GLU A 689 -47.33 -43.86 8.47
CA GLU A 689 -48.03 -44.40 7.28
C GLU A 689 -47.34 -44.03 5.95
N ASP A 690 -46.40 -44.88 5.51
CA ASP A 690 -45.56 -44.60 4.35
C ASP A 690 -46.11 -45.16 3.02
N LEU A 691 -45.84 -44.44 1.94
CA LEU A 691 -46.22 -44.77 0.57
C LEU A 691 -44.98 -44.96 -0.31
N LEU A 692 -44.77 -46.19 -0.79
CA LEU A 692 -43.74 -46.51 -1.78
C LEU A 692 -44.36 -46.55 -3.18
N ILE A 693 -43.90 -45.66 -4.05
CA ILE A 693 -44.35 -45.55 -5.44
C ILE A 693 -43.33 -46.20 -6.39
N ASN A 694 -43.83 -46.91 -7.40
CA ASN A 694 -43.02 -47.64 -8.40
C ASN A 694 -42.06 -48.71 -7.84
N PHE A 695 -42.36 -49.29 -6.68
CA PHE A 695 -41.58 -50.36 -6.09
C PHE A 695 -41.45 -51.59 -7.02
N ARG A 696 -40.22 -52.03 -7.28
CA ARG A 696 -39.87 -53.16 -8.16
C ARG A 696 -39.42 -54.35 -7.32
N ALA A 697 -40.37 -55.15 -6.85
CA ALA A 697 -40.15 -56.27 -5.92
C ALA A 697 -39.14 -57.38 -6.33
N VAL A 698 -38.61 -57.36 -7.56
CA VAL A 698 -37.55 -58.27 -8.03
C VAL A 698 -36.15 -57.66 -7.86
N GLU A 699 -36.06 -56.34 -7.81
CA GLU A 699 -34.82 -55.56 -7.77
C GLU A 699 -34.65 -54.91 -6.40
N ASP A 700 -35.71 -54.27 -5.91
CA ASP A 700 -35.73 -53.49 -4.67
C ASP A 700 -35.87 -54.38 -3.43
N ARG A 701 -35.43 -53.84 -2.28
CA ARG A 701 -35.46 -54.48 -0.97
C ARG A 701 -36.09 -53.57 0.07
N VAL A 702 -36.75 -54.18 1.05
CA VAL A 702 -37.27 -53.49 2.24
C VAL A 702 -36.66 -54.15 3.46
N GLU A 703 -35.90 -53.39 4.24
CA GLU A 703 -35.36 -53.80 5.53
C GLU A 703 -36.31 -53.41 6.65
N LEU A 704 -36.84 -54.41 7.35
CA LEU A 704 -37.62 -54.22 8.56
C LEU A 704 -36.73 -54.49 9.77
N HIS A 705 -36.49 -53.47 10.60
CA HIS A 705 -35.63 -53.55 11.78
C HIS A 705 -36.38 -54.04 13.03
N ASP A 706 -35.63 -54.46 14.06
CA ASP A 706 -36.19 -55.13 15.24
C ASP A 706 -37.25 -54.26 15.96
N GLY A 707 -38.32 -54.92 16.42
CA GLY A 707 -39.45 -54.26 17.08
C GLY A 707 -40.74 -54.15 16.25
N ILE A 708 -40.68 -54.34 14.92
CA ILE A 708 -41.83 -54.15 14.00
C ILE A 708 -42.71 -55.41 13.86
N TYR A 709 -42.09 -56.58 13.65
CA TYR A 709 -42.73 -57.78 13.08
C TYR A 709 -42.95 -58.94 14.08
N GLY A 710 -42.91 -58.64 15.39
CA GLY A 710 -43.15 -59.60 16.47
C GLY A 710 -42.26 -60.86 16.38
N THR A 711 -42.88 -62.03 16.16
CA THR A 711 -42.16 -63.32 16.05
C THR A 711 -41.83 -63.75 14.61
N ALA A 712 -42.24 -62.98 13.59
CA ALA A 712 -41.95 -63.33 12.20
C ALA A 712 -40.43 -63.27 11.92
N ARG A 713 -39.92 -64.16 11.08
CA ARG A 713 -38.49 -64.27 10.74
C ARG A 713 -38.24 -64.38 9.24
N THR A 714 -39.28 -64.34 8.42
CA THR A 714 -39.23 -64.39 6.95
C THR A 714 -40.26 -63.43 6.35
N GLY A 715 -40.03 -62.95 5.12
CA GLY A 715 -40.99 -62.10 4.40
C GLY A 715 -42.37 -62.75 4.27
N ALA A 716 -42.43 -64.06 4.00
CA ALA A 716 -43.69 -64.81 3.93
C ALA A 716 -44.47 -64.83 5.25
N GLU A 717 -43.78 -64.90 6.39
CA GLU A 717 -44.42 -64.81 7.72
C GLU A 717 -44.95 -63.41 8.00
N VAL A 718 -44.21 -62.36 7.59
CA VAL A 718 -44.65 -60.96 7.70
C VAL A 718 -45.90 -60.73 6.86
N ILE A 719 -45.89 -61.11 5.58
CA ILE A 719 -47.03 -60.97 4.68
C ILE A 719 -48.25 -61.72 5.22
N SER A 720 -48.07 -62.94 5.75
CA SER A 720 -49.19 -63.70 6.31
C SER A 720 -49.79 -63.08 7.57
N ALA A 721 -49.00 -62.34 8.35
CA ALA A 721 -49.43 -61.75 9.61
C ALA A 721 -50.00 -60.33 9.44
N TYR A 722 -49.39 -59.52 8.57
CA TYR A 722 -49.61 -58.08 8.47
C TYR A 722 -50.08 -57.62 7.08
N GLY A 723 -50.02 -58.49 6.06
CA GLY A 723 -50.31 -58.12 4.68
C GLY A 723 -51.80 -58.15 4.31
N SER A 724 -52.22 -57.13 3.56
CA SER A 724 -53.56 -57.04 2.95
C SER A 724 -53.48 -56.35 1.58
N VAL A 725 -54.54 -56.46 0.77
CA VAL A 725 -54.67 -55.71 -0.49
C VAL A 725 -55.83 -54.73 -0.34
N VAL A 726 -55.54 -53.43 -0.42
CA VAL A 726 -56.50 -52.34 -0.25
C VAL A 726 -56.49 -51.49 -1.51
N ASN A 727 -57.64 -51.34 -2.16
CA ASN A 727 -57.82 -50.55 -3.39
C ASN A 727 -56.84 -50.88 -4.55
N GLY A 728 -56.30 -52.10 -4.57
CA GLY A 728 -55.34 -52.52 -5.61
C GLY A 728 -53.87 -52.31 -5.25
N ASN A 729 -53.58 -51.83 -4.04
CA ASN A 729 -52.23 -51.71 -3.49
C ASN A 729 -52.01 -52.79 -2.42
N SER A 730 -50.77 -53.25 -2.30
CA SER A 730 -50.35 -54.13 -1.20
C SER A 730 -50.05 -53.25 0.01
N VAL A 731 -50.59 -53.62 1.17
CA VAL A 731 -50.43 -52.85 2.42
C VAL A 731 -49.96 -53.79 3.52
N LEU A 732 -48.89 -53.42 4.21
CA LEU A 732 -48.42 -54.09 5.43
C LEU A 732 -48.75 -53.17 6.62
N THR A 733 -49.67 -53.56 7.48
CA THR A 733 -50.04 -52.78 8.67
C THR A 733 -49.58 -53.50 9.93
N PHE A 734 -48.67 -52.87 10.68
CA PHE A 734 -48.06 -53.43 11.88
C PHE A 734 -48.74 -52.90 13.16
N ASP A 735 -48.43 -53.52 14.30
CA ASP A 735 -49.07 -53.18 15.59
C ASP A 735 -48.43 -51.96 16.29
N ASN A 736 -47.39 -51.36 15.70
CA ASN A 736 -46.53 -50.31 16.26
C ASN A 736 -46.64 -48.97 15.51
N ASP A 737 -47.84 -48.68 15.01
CA ASP A 737 -48.16 -47.47 14.24
C ASP A 737 -47.38 -47.31 12.91
N LEU A 738 -46.73 -48.39 12.43
CA LEU A 738 -46.16 -48.47 11.08
C LEU A 738 -47.17 -49.08 10.09
N SER A 739 -47.34 -48.45 8.93
CA SER A 739 -48.10 -48.98 7.80
C SER A 739 -47.43 -48.67 6.47
N LEU A 740 -47.02 -49.70 5.72
CA LEU A 740 -46.36 -49.54 4.42
C LEU A 740 -47.33 -49.83 3.28
N THR A 741 -47.53 -48.87 2.39
CA THR A 741 -48.34 -49.01 1.17
C THR A 741 -47.46 -49.08 -0.07
N PHE A 742 -47.53 -50.20 -0.80
CA PHE A 742 -46.84 -50.40 -2.07
C PHE A 742 -47.80 -50.11 -3.22
N GLU A 743 -47.63 -48.97 -3.90
CA GLU A 743 -48.51 -48.55 -4.99
C GLU A 743 -48.41 -49.52 -6.17
N ALA A 744 -49.57 -49.90 -6.73
CA ALA A 744 -49.70 -50.75 -7.92
C ALA A 744 -49.12 -52.18 -7.80
N VAL A 745 -48.62 -52.59 -6.62
CA VAL A 745 -48.28 -53.98 -6.31
C VAL A 745 -49.54 -54.71 -5.88
N THR A 746 -50.11 -55.53 -6.77
CA THR A 746 -51.41 -56.22 -6.52
C THR A 746 -51.27 -57.65 -5.97
N ASP A 747 -50.07 -58.24 -6.05
CA ASP A 747 -49.78 -59.59 -5.60
C ASP A 747 -48.80 -59.55 -4.42
N LEU A 748 -49.34 -59.76 -3.21
CA LEU A 748 -48.55 -59.77 -1.97
C LEU A 748 -47.40 -60.79 -2.00
N SER A 749 -47.54 -61.91 -2.72
CA SER A 749 -46.49 -62.93 -2.79
C SER A 749 -45.24 -62.44 -3.53
N ALA A 750 -45.36 -61.38 -4.34
CA ALA A 750 -44.22 -60.75 -4.99
C ALA A 750 -43.26 -60.08 -3.99
N LEU A 751 -43.73 -59.74 -2.78
CA LEU A 751 -42.92 -59.09 -1.74
C LEU A 751 -42.11 -60.09 -0.88
N GLU A 752 -42.34 -61.40 -1.01
CA GLU A 752 -41.74 -62.41 -0.11
C GLU A 752 -40.20 -62.36 -0.08
N ASP A 753 -39.58 -62.18 -1.24
CA ASP A 753 -38.12 -62.14 -1.40
C ASP A 753 -37.53 -60.73 -1.23
N ALA A 754 -38.37 -59.70 -1.32
CA ALA A 754 -37.97 -58.29 -1.17
C ALA A 754 -37.87 -57.87 0.31
N LEU A 755 -38.66 -58.50 1.20
CA LEU A 755 -38.68 -58.21 2.63
C LEU A 755 -37.51 -58.90 3.35
N LEU A 756 -36.57 -58.11 3.86
CA LEU A 756 -35.45 -58.54 4.68
C LEU A 756 -35.73 -58.24 6.16
N ILE A 757 -35.61 -59.28 6.99
CA ILE A 757 -35.87 -59.19 8.44
C ILE A 757 -34.53 -59.05 9.16
N ILE A 758 -34.27 -57.88 9.74
CA ILE A 758 -33.05 -57.56 10.47
C ILE A 758 -33.29 -57.75 11.97
N LEU A 759 -32.55 -58.70 12.57
CA LEU A 759 -32.72 -59.20 13.96
C LEU A 759 -31.78 -58.59 14.98
#